data_AF-A0A2H0JAW1-F1
#
_entry.id   AF-A0A2H0JAW1-F1
#
_cell.length_a   1.000
_cell.length_b   1.000
_cell.length_c   1.000
_cell.angle_alpha   90.00
_cell.angle_beta   90.00
_cell.angle_gamma   90.00
#
_symmetry.space_group_name_H-M   'P 1'
#
loop_
_entity.id
_entity.type
_entity.pdbx_description
1 polymer ?
#
loop_
_entity_poly.entity_id
_entity_poly.type
_entity_poly.pdbx_seq_one_letter_code
_entity_poly.pdbx_strand_id
1 'polypeptide(L)'
;MDGFSMEFLSLIFLQYLPQTVGVVLLVATFFFFRQFFSPSRRLHKELGAAIQKLDEVKQQLKDSPIIDLEKIKAVMVTNELQHLWKEYAETLHPQKRGDESGQLEIWRYRATAMAEVFFTEQALVETPLNTAFYKHLPGILTGLGIIGTFSGLIYGLNGFQVTDDPKAVRDSLGMLIQGVGHAFVISAVAIFLAMACTWWTNRELTLRYRQVERLCQRIDSFFDAGAGEEYFARLVEASETSATQAIQLKDSLVTDLKEVLTELTERQIREMPSGIGQTFADSLREPMEQISRAVEGVGANQGDAVNRMLTDVLSNFSDRMEKMFGGQLHGMNELLVQTTQSMQATAARFDKLAANMDTAGENAAEAMAKRLNNSITSMEARQSALNKQMGEFVEQIRTTVSQSQTESAQKLQETLDKLGEQVADVIGQIQEQARENTTTQADAVTNLSGQVETLIAQLVKTSGDLSSNVSALTSVTTSAIDRMNSGAETLVIAADDFAKAGQGVTGAMSAAADATGKIQSSAQSLSSAATSVQQMFSDYRHTSDALAAMLTDIKVTMETAKKEAGLTTQLVSQLKAAADQLGQAQQQADSYLQGINKVLSEAHQSFANEISNTLRQGNSQFQQELSQAVSLLSSGIRDLGDTLDDLPGKKG
;
A
#
# COMPACT_ATOMS: atom_id res chain seq x y z
N MET A 1 -74.68 -41.39 -36.95
CA MET A 1 -74.20 -42.62 -36.27
C MET A 1 -72.85 -42.38 -35.58
N ASP A 2 -72.52 -41.12 -35.20
CA ASP A 2 -71.17 -40.76 -34.71
C ASP A 2 -71.10 -40.44 -33.20
N GLY A 3 -72.23 -40.43 -32.49
CA GLY A 3 -72.26 -40.19 -31.04
C GLY A 3 -72.02 -41.45 -30.19
N PHE A 4 -72.45 -42.61 -30.67
CA PHE A 4 -72.38 -43.87 -29.93
C PHE A 4 -70.95 -44.42 -29.84
N SER A 5 -70.09 -44.10 -30.82
CA SER A 5 -68.69 -44.50 -30.86
C SER A 5 -67.82 -43.71 -29.86
N MET A 6 -68.11 -42.42 -29.62
CA MET A 6 -67.36 -41.61 -28.65
C MET A 6 -67.73 -41.93 -27.19
N GLU A 7 -69.01 -42.14 -26.86
CA GLU A 7 -69.39 -42.56 -25.51
C GLU A 7 -68.85 -43.95 -25.18
N PHE A 8 -68.91 -44.90 -26.13
CA PHE A 8 -68.37 -46.25 -25.93
C PHE A 8 -66.84 -46.26 -25.78
N LEU A 9 -66.12 -45.43 -26.56
CA LEU A 9 -64.67 -45.22 -26.38
C LEU A 9 -64.34 -44.58 -25.02
N SER A 10 -65.17 -43.65 -24.54
CA SER A 10 -64.98 -43.00 -23.23
C SER A 10 -65.21 -43.94 -22.04
N LEU A 11 -66.21 -44.82 -22.13
CA LEU A 11 -66.52 -45.85 -21.13
C LEU A 11 -65.43 -46.93 -21.06
N ILE A 12 -64.92 -47.36 -22.21
CA ILE A 12 -63.77 -48.28 -22.28
C ILE A 12 -62.51 -47.62 -21.70
N PHE A 13 -62.23 -46.36 -22.03
CA PHE A 13 -61.09 -45.63 -21.49
C PHE A 13 -61.17 -45.45 -19.96
N LEU A 14 -62.35 -45.19 -19.42
CA LEU A 14 -62.56 -45.06 -17.97
C LEU A 14 -62.35 -46.39 -17.22
N GLN A 15 -62.70 -47.53 -17.83
CA GLN A 15 -62.57 -48.84 -17.20
C GLN A 15 -61.10 -49.29 -17.04
N TYR A 16 -60.23 -48.93 -17.98
CA TYR A 16 -58.79 -49.25 -17.90
C TYR A 16 -57.95 -48.13 -17.27
N LEU A 17 -58.53 -46.96 -16.99
CA LEU A 17 -57.84 -45.79 -16.48
C LEU A 17 -57.03 -46.05 -15.19
N PRO A 18 -57.55 -46.75 -14.16
CA PRO A 18 -56.79 -47.06 -12.96
C PRO A 18 -55.57 -47.97 -13.24
N GLN A 19 -55.72 -48.94 -14.13
CA GLN A 19 -54.63 -49.84 -14.53
C GLN A 19 -53.57 -49.10 -15.35
N THR A 20 -53.99 -48.20 -16.25
CA THR A 20 -53.05 -47.36 -17.02
C THR A 20 -52.28 -46.40 -16.11
N VAL A 21 -52.93 -45.78 -15.12
CA VAL A 21 -52.25 -44.91 -14.12
C VAL A 21 -51.24 -45.72 -13.30
N GLY A 22 -51.60 -46.94 -12.88
CA GLY A 22 -50.67 -47.83 -12.18
C GLY A 22 -49.45 -48.23 -13.04
N VAL A 23 -49.64 -48.54 -14.31
CA VAL A 23 -48.55 -48.84 -15.26
C VAL A 23 -47.67 -47.62 -15.50
N VAL A 24 -48.27 -46.44 -15.71
CA VAL A 24 -47.53 -45.18 -15.86
C VAL A 24 -46.71 -44.87 -14.61
N LEU A 25 -47.24 -45.13 -13.42
CA LEU A 25 -46.54 -44.93 -12.15
C LEU A 25 -45.34 -45.86 -12.01
N LEU A 26 -45.48 -47.14 -12.38
CA LEU A 26 -44.38 -48.11 -12.37
C LEU A 26 -43.32 -47.77 -13.42
N VAL A 27 -43.72 -47.39 -14.64
CA VAL A 27 -42.81 -47.00 -15.72
C VAL A 27 -42.06 -45.71 -15.37
N ALA A 28 -42.75 -44.70 -14.83
CA ALA A 28 -42.14 -43.45 -14.38
C ALA A 28 -41.13 -43.70 -13.25
N THR A 29 -41.50 -44.56 -12.29
CA THR A 29 -40.60 -44.95 -11.19
C THR A 29 -39.38 -45.72 -11.71
N PHE A 30 -39.57 -46.68 -12.61
CA PHE A 30 -38.47 -47.44 -13.20
C PHE A 30 -37.53 -46.56 -14.03
N PHE A 31 -38.10 -45.67 -14.85
CA PHE A 31 -37.33 -44.71 -15.65
C PHE A 31 -36.55 -43.76 -14.76
N PHE A 32 -37.15 -43.29 -13.66
CA PHE A 32 -36.47 -42.51 -12.63
C PHE A 32 -35.26 -43.25 -12.05
N PHE A 33 -35.46 -44.48 -11.56
CA PHE A 33 -34.36 -45.26 -10.99
C PHE A 33 -33.25 -45.46 -12.02
N ARG A 34 -33.58 -45.71 -13.29
CA ARG A 34 -32.57 -45.86 -14.36
C ARG A 34 -31.81 -44.56 -14.62
N GLN A 35 -32.52 -43.44 -14.74
CA GLN A 35 -31.95 -42.15 -15.13
C GLN A 35 -31.19 -41.47 -13.99
N PHE A 36 -31.59 -41.65 -12.73
CA PHE A 36 -30.89 -41.09 -11.58
C PHE A 36 -29.72 -41.97 -11.13
N PHE A 37 -29.90 -43.30 -11.14
CA PHE A 37 -28.89 -44.21 -10.60
C PHE A 37 -27.70 -44.45 -11.53
N SER A 38 -27.92 -44.38 -12.86
CA SER A 38 -26.83 -44.53 -13.83
C SER A 38 -25.79 -43.40 -13.70
N PRO A 39 -26.17 -42.11 -13.70
CA PRO A 39 -25.24 -41.01 -13.45
C PRO A 39 -24.67 -41.03 -12.03
N SER A 40 -25.47 -41.33 -10.99
CA SER A 40 -24.94 -41.40 -9.62
C SER A 40 -23.85 -42.46 -9.46
N ARG A 41 -24.03 -43.65 -10.06
CA ARG A 41 -23.00 -44.70 -10.07
C ARG A 41 -21.77 -44.34 -10.87
N ARG A 42 -21.94 -43.60 -11.98
CA ARG A 42 -20.81 -43.09 -12.76
C ARG A 42 -20.01 -42.10 -11.92
N LEU A 43 -20.67 -41.10 -11.33
CA LEU A 43 -20.05 -40.11 -10.46
C LEU A 43 -19.36 -40.76 -9.25
N HIS A 44 -19.97 -41.78 -8.65
CA HIS A 44 -19.36 -42.55 -7.56
C HIS A 44 -18.01 -43.15 -7.96
N LYS A 45 -17.96 -43.79 -9.13
CA LYS A 45 -16.75 -44.43 -9.65
C LYS A 45 -15.69 -43.41 -10.02
N GLU A 46 -16.08 -42.30 -10.64
CA GLU A 46 -15.16 -41.22 -11.04
C GLU A 46 -14.53 -40.54 -9.82
N LEU A 47 -15.35 -40.08 -8.86
CA LEU A 47 -14.84 -39.48 -7.61
C LEU A 47 -14.05 -40.50 -6.78
N GLY A 48 -14.53 -41.74 -6.69
CA GLY A 48 -13.83 -42.82 -5.97
C GLY A 48 -12.46 -43.14 -6.57
N ALA A 49 -12.36 -43.21 -7.90
CA ALA A 49 -11.10 -43.44 -8.60
C ALA A 49 -10.13 -42.27 -8.43
N ALA A 50 -10.62 -41.03 -8.48
CA ALA A 50 -9.80 -39.85 -8.22
C ALA A 50 -9.24 -39.86 -6.79
N ILE A 51 -10.07 -40.13 -5.78
CA ILE A 51 -9.64 -40.22 -4.37
C ILE A 51 -8.59 -41.33 -4.18
N GLN A 52 -8.83 -42.54 -4.71
CA GLN A 52 -7.88 -43.66 -4.59
C GLN A 52 -6.52 -43.35 -5.23
N LYS A 53 -6.53 -42.76 -6.44
CA LYS A 53 -5.29 -42.36 -7.11
C LYS A 53 -4.57 -41.20 -6.39
N LEU A 54 -5.31 -40.27 -5.78
CA LEU A 54 -4.71 -39.26 -4.90
C LEU A 54 -4.10 -39.89 -3.65
N ASP A 55 -4.71 -40.94 -3.10
CA ASP A 55 -4.13 -41.70 -2.00
C ASP A 55 -2.80 -42.37 -2.40
N GLU A 56 -2.76 -43.01 -3.56
CA GLU A 56 -1.54 -43.62 -4.12
C GLU A 56 -0.44 -42.58 -4.35
N VAL A 57 -0.78 -41.43 -4.96
CA VAL A 57 0.16 -40.34 -5.20
C VAL A 57 0.73 -39.80 -3.89
N LYS A 58 -0.11 -39.60 -2.86
CA LYS A 58 0.39 -39.16 -1.54
C LYS A 58 1.29 -40.20 -0.88
N GLN A 59 1.01 -41.48 -1.07
CA GLN A 59 1.84 -42.55 -0.52
C GLN A 59 3.21 -42.61 -1.20
N GLN A 60 3.28 -42.36 -2.51
CA GLN A 60 4.53 -42.24 -3.27
C GLN A 60 5.32 -40.95 -2.94
N LEU A 61 4.62 -39.86 -2.61
CA LEU A 61 5.21 -38.58 -2.22
C LEU A 61 5.80 -38.56 -0.79
N LYS A 62 5.62 -39.61 0.02
CA LYS A 62 6.27 -39.67 1.35
C LYS A 62 7.81 -39.59 1.27
N ASP A 63 8.40 -40.03 0.15
CA ASP A 63 9.85 -40.07 -0.06
C ASP A 63 10.37 -38.93 -0.95
N SER A 64 9.52 -38.00 -1.40
CA SER A 64 9.92 -36.87 -2.26
C SER A 64 9.21 -35.57 -1.88
N PRO A 65 9.94 -34.49 -1.54
CA PRO A 65 9.35 -33.26 -1.01
C PRO A 65 8.64 -32.38 -2.06
N ILE A 66 8.85 -32.62 -3.35
CA ILE A 66 8.32 -31.77 -4.43
C ILE A 66 7.04 -32.40 -5.00
N ILE A 67 5.93 -31.67 -4.84
CA ILE A 67 4.64 -32.05 -5.39
C ILE A 67 4.59 -31.64 -6.86
N ASP A 68 4.47 -32.63 -7.73
CA ASP A 68 4.26 -32.42 -9.16
C ASP A 68 2.78 -32.20 -9.46
N LEU A 69 2.43 -30.97 -9.81
CA LEU A 69 1.06 -30.55 -10.13
C LEU A 69 0.50 -31.26 -11.37
N GLU A 70 1.36 -31.70 -12.31
CA GLU A 70 0.92 -32.44 -13.49
C GLU A 70 0.50 -33.86 -13.14
N LYS A 71 1.16 -34.49 -12.16
CA LYS A 71 0.74 -35.81 -11.65
C LYS A 71 -0.63 -35.75 -11.00
N ILE A 72 -0.91 -34.70 -10.21
CA ILE A 72 -2.23 -34.54 -9.61
C ILE A 72 -3.30 -34.25 -10.68
N LYS A 73 -2.97 -33.46 -11.71
CA LYS A 73 -3.86 -33.23 -12.85
C LYS A 73 -4.19 -34.54 -13.60
N ALA A 74 -3.20 -35.40 -13.80
CA ALA A 74 -3.37 -36.69 -14.48
C ALA A 74 -4.25 -37.68 -13.69
N VAL A 75 -4.37 -37.49 -12.37
CA VAL A 75 -5.26 -38.26 -11.51
C VAL A 75 -6.74 -37.87 -11.69
N MET A 76 -7.01 -36.62 -12.08
CA MET A 76 -8.37 -36.15 -12.35
C MET A 76 -8.89 -36.78 -13.66
N VAL A 77 -9.80 -37.74 -13.55
CA VAL A 77 -10.23 -38.61 -14.68
C VAL A 77 -11.14 -37.90 -15.68
N THR A 78 -11.97 -36.96 -15.21
CA THR A 78 -13.01 -36.30 -16.01
C THR A 78 -12.56 -34.90 -16.43
N ASN A 79 -12.97 -34.45 -17.62
CA ASN A 79 -12.66 -33.10 -18.13
C ASN A 79 -13.11 -31.99 -17.16
N GLU A 80 -14.25 -32.16 -16.51
CA GLU A 80 -14.77 -31.23 -15.48
C GLU A 80 -13.84 -31.16 -14.26
N LEU A 81 -13.43 -32.32 -13.71
CA LEU A 81 -12.48 -32.38 -12.60
C LEU A 81 -11.11 -31.81 -12.98
N GLN A 82 -10.64 -32.03 -14.21
CA GLN A 82 -9.39 -31.46 -14.71
C GLN A 82 -9.46 -29.95 -14.86
N HIS A 83 -10.60 -29.42 -15.29
CA HIS A 83 -10.83 -27.99 -15.38
C HIS A 83 -10.82 -27.32 -14.00
N LEU A 84 -11.58 -27.87 -13.05
CA LEU A 84 -11.61 -27.39 -11.66
C LEU A 84 -10.23 -27.49 -10.99
N TRP A 85 -9.48 -28.56 -11.26
CA TRP A 85 -8.10 -28.69 -10.81
C TRP A 85 -7.19 -27.63 -11.41
N LYS A 86 -7.35 -27.30 -12.69
CA LYS A 86 -6.53 -26.26 -13.34
C LYS A 86 -6.77 -24.90 -12.68
N GLU A 87 -8.01 -24.53 -12.44
CA GLU A 87 -8.36 -23.28 -11.75
C GLU A 87 -7.82 -23.25 -10.32
N TYR A 88 -7.97 -24.35 -9.57
CA TYR A 88 -7.39 -24.46 -8.23
C TYR A 88 -5.85 -24.38 -8.26
N ALA A 89 -5.20 -25.06 -9.21
CA ALA A 89 -3.75 -25.06 -9.34
C ALA A 89 -3.16 -23.68 -9.67
N GLU A 90 -3.91 -22.83 -10.37
CA GLU A 90 -3.51 -21.43 -10.63
C GLU A 90 -3.47 -20.59 -9.34
N THR A 91 -4.20 -20.99 -8.28
CA THR A 91 -4.14 -20.32 -6.98
C THR A 91 -3.00 -20.82 -6.09
N LEU A 92 -2.37 -21.94 -6.41
CA LEU A 92 -1.30 -22.51 -5.58
C LEU A 92 -0.04 -21.64 -5.68
N HIS A 93 0.46 -21.22 -4.52
CA HIS A 93 1.63 -20.36 -4.45
C HIS A 93 2.93 -21.18 -4.43
N PRO A 94 3.84 -21.04 -5.42
CA PRO A 94 5.13 -21.72 -5.42
C PRO A 94 6.11 -21.03 -4.47
N GLN A 95 6.62 -21.73 -3.45
CA GLN A 95 7.71 -21.26 -2.60
C GLN A 95 9.05 -21.76 -3.14
N LYS A 96 9.95 -20.82 -3.45
CA LYS A 96 11.29 -21.11 -3.96
C LYS A 96 12.32 -21.03 -2.84
N ARG A 97 13.25 -21.99 -2.80
CA ARG A 97 14.42 -21.99 -1.92
C ARG A 97 15.67 -22.03 -2.81
N GLY A 98 16.68 -21.24 -2.46
CA GLY A 98 17.98 -21.32 -3.13
C GLY A 98 18.67 -22.63 -2.77
N ASP A 99 19.11 -23.38 -3.78
CA ASP A 99 20.04 -24.50 -3.60
C ASP A 99 21.46 -23.99 -3.29
N GLU A 100 22.39 -24.87 -2.90
CA GLU A 100 23.80 -24.52 -2.57
C GLU A 100 24.53 -23.76 -3.71
N SER A 101 24.04 -23.90 -4.95
CA SER A 101 24.53 -23.19 -6.14
C SER A 101 23.84 -21.84 -6.41
N GLY A 102 22.95 -21.37 -5.52
CA GLY A 102 22.23 -20.10 -5.65
C GLY A 102 21.06 -20.10 -6.65
N GLN A 103 20.70 -21.25 -7.23
CA GLN A 103 19.53 -21.38 -8.08
C GLN A 103 18.25 -21.53 -7.24
N LEU A 104 17.23 -20.73 -7.55
CA LEU A 104 15.94 -20.73 -6.86
C LEU A 104 15.05 -21.85 -7.39
N GLU A 105 15.06 -23.00 -6.71
CA GLU A 105 14.19 -24.13 -7.03
C GLU A 105 12.90 -24.12 -6.19
N ILE A 106 11.79 -24.57 -6.77
CA ILE A 106 10.50 -24.67 -6.06
C ILE A 106 10.56 -25.87 -5.12
N TRP A 107 10.50 -25.62 -3.82
CA TRP A 107 10.61 -26.67 -2.80
C TRP A 107 9.24 -27.10 -2.25
N ARG A 108 8.22 -26.23 -2.29
CA ARG A 108 6.87 -26.50 -1.76
C ARG A 108 5.81 -25.62 -2.42
N TYR A 109 4.60 -26.13 -2.56
CA TYR A 109 3.41 -25.37 -2.93
C TYR A 109 2.53 -25.15 -1.71
N ARG A 110 1.96 -23.95 -1.57
CA ARG A 110 1.02 -23.59 -0.50
C ARG A 110 -0.35 -23.26 -1.07
N ALA A 111 -1.40 -23.65 -0.36
CA ALA A 111 -2.77 -23.29 -0.73
C ALA A 111 -3.09 -21.86 -0.24
N THR A 112 -3.59 -21.01 -1.14
CA THR A 112 -4.12 -19.68 -0.80
C THR A 112 -5.65 -19.68 -0.66
N ALA A 113 -6.31 -20.74 -1.12
CA ALA A 113 -7.75 -20.97 -1.03
C ALA A 113 -8.03 -22.44 -0.74
N MET A 114 -9.19 -22.74 -0.13
CA MET A 114 -9.61 -24.13 0.13
C MET A 114 -10.13 -24.78 -1.15
N ALA A 115 -9.87 -26.08 -1.32
CA ALA A 115 -10.33 -26.82 -2.50
C ALA A 115 -11.85 -26.77 -2.69
N GLU A 116 -12.62 -26.72 -1.60
CA GLU A 116 -14.09 -26.65 -1.62
C GLU A 116 -14.65 -25.46 -2.42
N VAL A 117 -13.90 -24.35 -2.51
CA VAL A 117 -14.31 -23.16 -3.29
C VAL A 117 -14.42 -23.47 -4.77
N PHE A 118 -13.57 -24.38 -5.28
CA PHE A 118 -13.55 -24.78 -6.68
C PHE A 118 -14.30 -26.09 -6.90
N PHE A 119 -14.09 -27.07 -6.02
CA PHE A 119 -14.74 -28.37 -6.05
C PHE A 119 -16.08 -28.34 -5.30
N THR A 120 -17.01 -27.51 -5.78
CA THR A 120 -18.31 -27.31 -5.13
C THR A 120 -19.24 -28.53 -5.31
N GLU A 121 -20.08 -28.77 -4.30
CA GLU A 121 -21.14 -29.79 -4.37
C GLU A 121 -22.12 -29.53 -5.52
N GLN A 122 -22.36 -28.26 -5.85
CA GLN A 122 -23.28 -27.86 -6.90
C GLN A 122 -22.76 -28.23 -8.30
N ALA A 123 -21.47 -27.99 -8.57
CA ALA A 123 -20.86 -28.34 -9.85
C ALA A 123 -20.67 -29.85 -9.99
N LEU A 124 -20.21 -30.54 -8.94
CA LEU A 124 -19.83 -31.96 -9.01
C LEU A 124 -20.97 -32.93 -8.78
N VAL A 125 -22.03 -32.53 -8.06
CA VAL A 125 -23.13 -33.43 -7.67
C VAL A 125 -24.45 -32.93 -8.24
N GLU A 126 -24.83 -31.68 -7.98
CA GLU A 126 -26.20 -31.22 -8.32
C GLU A 126 -26.45 -31.08 -9.82
N THR A 127 -25.49 -30.50 -10.55
CA THR A 127 -25.56 -30.29 -12.01
C THR A 127 -25.63 -31.61 -12.79
N PRO A 128 -24.71 -32.58 -12.61
CA PRO A 128 -24.76 -33.84 -13.35
C PRO A 128 -25.94 -34.74 -12.95
N LEU A 129 -26.46 -34.61 -11.72
CA LEU A 129 -27.61 -35.39 -11.25
C LEU A 129 -28.97 -34.72 -11.47
N ASN A 130 -29.01 -33.48 -11.98
CA ASN A 130 -30.25 -32.69 -12.16
C ASN A 130 -31.16 -32.73 -10.92
N THR A 131 -30.57 -32.49 -9.74
CA THR A 131 -31.25 -32.70 -8.45
C THR A 131 -32.51 -31.85 -8.30
N ALA A 132 -32.56 -30.69 -8.94
CA ALA A 132 -33.73 -29.80 -8.97
C ALA A 132 -34.99 -30.52 -9.49
N PHE A 133 -34.89 -31.28 -10.58
CA PHE A 133 -36.05 -32.00 -11.15
C PHE A 133 -36.53 -33.11 -10.20
N TYR A 134 -35.58 -33.87 -9.63
CA TYR A 134 -35.89 -35.02 -8.78
C TYR A 134 -36.38 -34.65 -7.39
N LYS A 135 -36.11 -33.42 -6.92
CA LYS A 135 -36.72 -32.87 -5.69
C LYS A 135 -38.25 -32.77 -5.78
N HIS A 136 -38.81 -32.58 -6.98
CA HIS A 136 -40.27 -32.47 -7.19
C HIS A 136 -40.95 -33.81 -7.48
N LEU A 137 -40.19 -34.87 -7.75
CA LEU A 137 -40.72 -36.15 -8.18
C LEU A 137 -41.64 -36.85 -7.16
N PRO A 138 -41.36 -36.82 -5.84
CA PRO A 138 -42.27 -37.37 -4.85
C PRO A 138 -43.67 -36.73 -4.93
N GLY A 139 -43.73 -35.42 -5.18
CA GLY A 139 -44.98 -34.68 -5.40
C GLY A 139 -45.71 -35.09 -6.68
N ILE A 140 -44.97 -35.40 -7.76
CA ILE A 140 -45.55 -35.91 -9.01
C ILE A 140 -46.15 -37.30 -8.79
N LEU A 141 -45.45 -38.19 -8.08
CA LEU A 141 -45.92 -39.56 -7.79
C LEU A 141 -47.15 -39.55 -6.89
N THR A 142 -47.19 -38.72 -5.83
CA THR A 142 -48.37 -38.59 -4.98
C THR A 142 -49.54 -37.96 -5.74
N GLY A 143 -49.29 -36.94 -6.57
CA GLY A 143 -50.29 -36.35 -7.46
C GLY A 143 -50.90 -37.37 -8.42
N LEU A 144 -50.08 -38.25 -9.01
CA LEU A 144 -50.54 -39.33 -9.89
C LEU A 144 -51.42 -40.35 -9.11
N GLY A 145 -51.06 -40.65 -7.87
CA GLY A 145 -51.86 -41.50 -6.97
C GLY A 145 -53.21 -40.88 -6.62
N ILE A 146 -53.26 -39.57 -6.36
CA ILE A 146 -54.51 -38.82 -6.13
C ILE A 146 -55.41 -38.87 -7.37
N ILE A 147 -54.85 -38.60 -8.57
CA ILE A 147 -55.57 -38.68 -9.84
C ILE A 147 -56.12 -40.10 -10.06
N GLY A 148 -55.33 -41.13 -9.77
CA GLY A 148 -55.77 -42.53 -9.83
C GLY A 148 -56.93 -42.83 -8.88
N THR A 149 -56.91 -42.26 -7.68
CA THR A 149 -57.99 -42.41 -6.69
C THR A 149 -59.29 -41.77 -7.19
N PHE A 150 -59.21 -40.50 -7.64
CA PHE A 150 -60.37 -39.79 -8.17
C PHE A 150 -60.94 -40.48 -9.42
N SER A 151 -60.08 -40.98 -10.30
CA SER A 151 -60.52 -41.71 -11.50
C SER A 151 -61.25 -43.01 -11.15
N GLY A 152 -60.76 -43.75 -10.15
CA GLY A 152 -61.43 -44.97 -9.67
C GLY A 152 -62.76 -44.70 -8.95
N LEU A 153 -62.87 -43.59 -8.23
CA LEU A 153 -64.14 -43.13 -7.65
C LEU A 153 -65.16 -42.75 -8.74
N ILE A 154 -64.74 -42.00 -9.77
CA ILE A 154 -65.60 -41.62 -10.89
C ILE A 154 -66.08 -42.87 -11.63
N TYR A 155 -65.20 -43.83 -11.89
CA TYR A 155 -65.57 -45.11 -12.52
C TYR A 155 -66.57 -45.91 -11.67
N GLY A 156 -66.31 -46.04 -10.36
CA GLY A 156 -67.21 -46.76 -9.45
C GLY A 156 -68.59 -46.13 -9.37
N LEU A 157 -68.68 -44.79 -9.40
CA LEU A 157 -69.94 -44.05 -9.37
C LEU A 157 -70.70 -44.11 -10.71
N ASN A 158 -70.01 -44.19 -11.84
CA ASN A 158 -70.64 -44.32 -13.16
C ASN A 158 -71.32 -45.70 -13.32
N GLY A 159 -70.74 -46.75 -12.73
CA GLY A 159 -71.33 -48.10 -12.70
C GLY A 159 -72.51 -48.26 -11.73
N PHE A 160 -72.87 -47.23 -10.95
CA PHE A 160 -73.94 -47.31 -9.97
C PHE A 160 -75.32 -47.07 -10.62
N GLN A 161 -76.12 -48.13 -10.70
CA GLN A 161 -77.49 -48.08 -11.21
C GLN A 161 -78.49 -48.13 -10.06
N VAL A 162 -79.44 -47.18 -10.04
CA VAL A 162 -80.59 -47.16 -9.13
C VAL A 162 -81.77 -47.75 -9.89
N THR A 163 -82.19 -48.96 -9.52
CA THR A 163 -83.26 -49.71 -10.20
C THR A 163 -84.11 -50.44 -9.16
N ASP A 164 -85.38 -50.73 -9.46
CA ASP A 164 -86.33 -51.37 -8.55
C ASP A 164 -86.01 -52.85 -8.22
N ASP A 165 -85.00 -53.45 -8.86
CA ASP A 165 -84.53 -54.81 -8.56
C ASP A 165 -83.46 -54.80 -7.45
N PRO A 166 -83.74 -55.37 -6.25
CA PRO A 166 -82.78 -55.42 -5.15
C PRO A 166 -81.47 -56.15 -5.47
N LYS A 167 -81.46 -57.06 -6.46
CA LYS A 167 -80.23 -57.75 -6.90
C LYS A 167 -79.35 -56.83 -7.72
N ALA A 168 -79.93 -56.05 -8.64
CA ALA A 168 -79.19 -55.11 -9.48
C ALA A 168 -78.51 -54.00 -8.67
N VAL A 169 -79.18 -53.50 -7.63
CA VAL A 169 -78.59 -52.50 -6.69
C VAL A 169 -77.46 -53.09 -5.85
N ARG A 170 -77.56 -54.37 -5.45
CA ARG A 170 -76.50 -55.04 -4.68
C ARG A 170 -75.25 -55.30 -5.53
N ASP A 171 -75.43 -55.66 -6.79
CA ASP A 171 -74.33 -55.89 -7.73
C ASP A 171 -73.65 -54.57 -8.13
N SER A 172 -74.43 -53.49 -8.33
CA SER A 172 -73.88 -52.15 -8.61
C SER A 172 -73.12 -51.57 -7.40
N LEU A 173 -73.59 -51.81 -6.18
CA LEU A 173 -72.87 -51.48 -4.95
C LEU A 173 -71.57 -52.29 -4.80
N GLY A 174 -71.57 -53.56 -5.17
CA GLY A 174 -70.37 -54.39 -5.19
C GLY A 174 -69.28 -53.85 -6.14
N MET A 175 -69.68 -53.41 -7.33
CA MET A 175 -68.79 -52.81 -8.32
C MET A 175 -68.24 -51.45 -7.83
N LEU A 176 -69.07 -50.62 -7.19
CA LEU A 176 -68.64 -49.36 -6.57
C LEU A 176 -67.58 -49.61 -5.50
N ILE A 177 -67.84 -50.52 -4.55
CA ILE A 177 -66.92 -50.82 -3.44
C ILE A 177 -65.59 -51.38 -3.96
N GLN A 178 -65.61 -52.28 -4.95
CA GLN A 178 -64.39 -52.81 -5.55
C GLN A 178 -63.61 -51.75 -6.33
N GLY A 179 -64.29 -50.89 -7.09
CA GLY A 179 -63.66 -49.78 -7.83
C GLY A 179 -62.98 -48.78 -6.90
N VAL A 180 -63.66 -48.37 -5.82
CA VAL A 180 -63.10 -47.52 -4.77
C VAL A 180 -61.91 -48.20 -4.10
N GLY A 181 -62.03 -49.48 -3.74
CA GLY A 181 -60.97 -50.26 -3.10
C GLY A 181 -59.69 -50.34 -3.92
N HIS A 182 -59.80 -50.62 -5.23
CA HIS A 182 -58.63 -50.62 -6.13
C HIS A 182 -57.97 -49.24 -6.26
N ALA A 183 -58.77 -48.17 -6.28
CA ALA A 183 -58.27 -46.79 -6.36
C ALA A 183 -57.44 -46.41 -5.12
N PHE A 184 -57.89 -46.81 -3.92
CA PHE A 184 -57.14 -46.61 -2.68
C PHE A 184 -55.81 -47.38 -2.65
N VAL A 185 -55.78 -48.62 -3.15
CA VAL A 185 -54.54 -49.40 -3.22
C VAL A 185 -53.51 -48.73 -4.14
N ILE A 186 -53.95 -48.19 -5.29
CA ILE A 186 -53.06 -47.47 -6.22
C ILE A 186 -52.45 -46.24 -5.53
N SER A 187 -53.24 -45.50 -4.75
CA SER A 187 -52.77 -44.34 -3.98
C SER A 187 -51.77 -44.73 -2.89
N ALA A 188 -52.05 -45.82 -2.15
CA ALA A 188 -51.14 -46.35 -1.14
C ALA A 188 -49.79 -46.75 -1.76
N VAL A 189 -49.81 -47.41 -2.91
CA VAL A 189 -48.60 -47.76 -3.68
C VAL A 189 -47.87 -46.50 -4.17
N ALA A 190 -48.58 -45.49 -4.66
CA ALA A 190 -48.02 -44.22 -5.10
C ALA A 190 -47.27 -43.49 -3.97
N ILE A 191 -47.89 -43.39 -2.79
CA ILE A 191 -47.30 -42.76 -1.61
C ILE A 191 -46.08 -43.55 -1.14
N PHE A 192 -46.18 -44.89 -1.08
CA PHE A 192 -45.06 -45.74 -0.70
C PHE A 192 -43.87 -45.56 -1.66
N LEU A 193 -44.12 -45.54 -2.98
CA LEU A 193 -43.07 -45.32 -3.98
C LEU A 193 -42.48 -43.91 -3.90
N ALA A 194 -43.29 -42.88 -3.63
CA ALA A 194 -42.80 -41.52 -3.41
C ALA A 194 -41.87 -41.43 -2.18
N MET A 195 -42.23 -42.09 -1.08
CA MET A 195 -41.39 -42.16 0.12
C MET A 195 -40.09 -42.93 -0.14
N ALA A 196 -40.17 -44.09 -0.80
CA ALA A 196 -39.01 -44.90 -1.16
C ALA A 196 -38.05 -44.13 -2.10
N CYS A 197 -38.59 -43.43 -3.09
CA CYS A 197 -37.86 -42.57 -4.02
C CYS A 197 -37.15 -41.43 -3.27
N THR A 198 -37.83 -40.75 -2.36
CA THR A 198 -37.26 -39.67 -1.54
C THR A 198 -36.10 -40.18 -0.68
N TRP A 199 -36.32 -41.28 0.03
CA TRP A 199 -35.30 -41.89 0.89
C TRP A 199 -34.06 -42.29 0.09
N TRP A 200 -34.24 -42.95 -1.05
CA TRP A 200 -33.12 -43.40 -1.88
C TRP A 200 -32.35 -42.23 -2.50
N THR A 201 -33.07 -41.22 -3.01
CA THR A 201 -32.47 -40.02 -3.61
C THR A 201 -31.61 -39.27 -2.59
N ASN A 202 -32.16 -38.99 -1.40
CA ASN A 202 -31.42 -38.30 -0.34
C ASN A 202 -30.23 -39.11 0.16
N ARG A 203 -30.37 -40.44 0.26
CA ARG A 203 -29.26 -41.33 0.63
C ARG A 203 -28.12 -41.25 -0.38
N GLU A 204 -28.39 -41.38 -1.67
CA GLU A 204 -27.35 -41.29 -2.71
C GLU A 204 -26.71 -39.90 -2.77
N LEU A 205 -27.50 -38.83 -2.68
CA LEU A 205 -26.98 -37.45 -2.65
C LEU A 205 -26.03 -37.24 -1.46
N THR A 206 -26.44 -37.64 -0.26
CA THR A 206 -25.60 -37.53 0.95
C THR A 206 -24.29 -38.32 0.79
N LEU A 207 -24.34 -39.49 0.15
CA LEU A 207 -23.13 -40.27 -0.12
C LEU A 207 -22.21 -39.60 -1.15
N ARG A 208 -22.76 -38.90 -2.16
CA ARG A 208 -21.97 -38.15 -3.14
C ARG A 208 -21.36 -36.88 -2.54
N TYR A 209 -22.12 -36.12 -1.74
CA TYR A 209 -21.59 -34.95 -1.02
C TYR A 209 -20.41 -35.33 -0.12
N ARG A 210 -20.55 -36.40 0.67
CA ARG A 210 -19.43 -36.93 1.48
C ARG A 210 -18.21 -37.36 0.66
N GLN A 211 -18.39 -37.79 -0.60
CA GLN A 211 -17.25 -38.11 -1.46
C GLN A 211 -16.56 -36.85 -1.99
N VAL A 212 -17.32 -35.81 -2.34
CA VAL A 212 -16.75 -34.51 -2.71
C VAL A 212 -15.99 -33.91 -1.53
N GLU A 213 -16.55 -33.92 -0.33
CA GLU A 213 -15.87 -33.46 0.88
C GLU A 213 -14.55 -34.21 1.11
N ARG A 214 -14.56 -35.54 0.98
CA ARG A 214 -13.32 -36.36 1.07
C ARG A 214 -12.32 -36.02 -0.02
N LEU A 215 -12.77 -35.75 -1.24
CA LEU A 215 -11.91 -35.32 -2.34
C LEU A 215 -11.25 -33.99 -1.99
N CYS A 216 -12.01 -32.99 -1.54
CA CYS A 216 -11.52 -31.68 -1.12
C CYS A 216 -10.51 -31.80 0.02
N GLN A 217 -10.86 -32.52 1.10
CA GLN A 217 -9.95 -32.78 2.22
C GLN A 217 -8.67 -33.46 1.75
N ARG A 218 -8.77 -34.38 0.78
CA ARG A 218 -7.59 -35.07 0.25
C ARG A 218 -6.69 -34.13 -0.53
N ILE A 219 -7.27 -33.30 -1.40
CA ILE A 219 -6.56 -32.28 -2.16
C ILE A 219 -5.88 -31.28 -1.21
N ASP A 220 -6.62 -30.71 -0.26
CA ASP A 220 -6.07 -29.75 0.70
C ASP A 220 -4.96 -30.39 1.55
N SER A 221 -5.04 -31.68 1.85
CA SER A 221 -3.99 -32.37 2.61
C SER A 221 -2.64 -32.51 1.88
N PHE A 222 -2.54 -32.15 0.60
CA PHE A 222 -1.26 -32.03 -0.12
C PHE A 222 -0.57 -30.69 0.12
N PHE A 223 -1.32 -29.65 0.48
CA PHE A 223 -0.81 -28.28 0.55
C PHE A 223 -1.07 -27.68 1.91
N ASP A 224 -0.06 -27.08 2.51
CA ASP A 224 -0.28 -26.38 3.76
C ASP A 224 -0.91 -25.02 3.48
N ALA A 225 -1.85 -24.62 4.35
CA ALA A 225 -2.48 -23.31 4.31
C ALA A 225 -1.52 -22.20 4.80
N GLY A 226 -1.97 -20.94 4.71
CA GLY A 226 -1.31 -19.82 5.38
C GLY A 226 -0.17 -19.15 4.62
N ALA A 227 -0.14 -19.24 3.28
CA ALA A 227 0.87 -18.53 2.48
C ALA A 227 0.94 -17.03 2.81
N GLY A 228 -0.22 -16.36 2.90
CA GLY A 228 -0.30 -14.94 3.23
C GLY A 228 0.17 -14.62 4.66
N GLU A 229 -0.23 -15.42 5.64
CA GLU A 229 0.18 -15.25 7.05
C GLU A 229 1.69 -15.41 7.24
N GLU A 230 2.32 -16.36 6.54
CA GLU A 230 3.78 -16.51 6.57
C GLU A 230 4.49 -15.33 5.88
N TYR A 231 3.94 -14.79 4.78
CA TYR A 231 4.47 -13.56 4.18
C TYR A 231 4.35 -12.36 5.11
N PHE A 232 3.23 -12.22 5.82
CA PHE A 232 3.08 -11.19 6.85
C PHE A 232 4.05 -11.40 8.00
N ALA A 233 4.21 -12.63 8.49
CA ALA A 233 5.17 -12.95 9.54
C ALA A 233 6.61 -12.67 9.08
N ARG A 234 7.00 -13.06 7.86
CA ARG A 234 8.33 -12.75 7.29
C ARG A 234 8.52 -11.27 7.04
N LEU A 235 7.48 -10.54 6.64
CA LEU A 235 7.54 -9.08 6.46
C LEU A 235 7.74 -8.40 7.82
N VAL A 236 7.03 -8.86 8.86
CA VAL A 236 7.20 -8.41 10.24
C VAL A 236 8.60 -8.74 10.74
N GLU A 237 9.07 -9.97 10.58
CA GLU A 237 10.42 -10.41 10.98
C GLU A 237 11.51 -9.64 10.22
N ALA A 238 11.35 -9.42 8.91
CA ALA A 238 12.26 -8.60 8.12
C ALA A 238 12.22 -7.13 8.57
N SER A 239 11.06 -6.62 8.97
CA SER A 239 10.93 -5.27 9.53
C SER A 239 11.57 -5.16 10.92
N GLU A 240 11.39 -6.15 11.79
CA GLU A 240 12.03 -6.22 13.11
C GLU A 240 13.55 -6.37 12.99
N THR A 241 14.00 -7.24 12.07
CA THR A 241 15.42 -7.43 11.74
C THR A 241 15.99 -6.16 11.12
N SER A 242 15.28 -5.49 10.21
CA SER A 242 15.72 -4.23 9.62
C SER A 242 15.76 -3.10 10.65
N ALA A 243 14.83 -3.05 11.61
CA ALA A 243 14.86 -2.09 12.71
C ALA A 243 16.05 -2.35 13.63
N THR A 244 16.32 -3.62 13.95
CA THR A 244 17.48 -4.03 14.74
C THR A 244 18.78 -3.75 14.00
N GLN A 245 18.85 -4.05 12.70
CA GLN A 245 19.97 -3.74 11.83
C GLN A 245 20.13 -2.23 11.68
N ALA A 246 19.07 -1.42 11.67
CA ALA A 246 19.17 0.03 11.65
C ALA A 246 19.72 0.58 12.98
N ILE A 247 19.35 -0.01 14.12
CA ILE A 247 19.94 0.32 15.42
C ILE A 247 21.41 -0.08 15.44
N GLN A 248 21.74 -1.28 14.98
CA GLN A 248 23.13 -1.74 14.86
C GLN A 248 23.92 -0.91 13.86
N LEU A 249 23.35 -0.52 12.72
CA LEU A 249 23.96 0.39 11.74
C LEU A 249 24.14 1.75 12.36
N LYS A 250 23.21 2.26 13.18
CA LYS A 250 23.38 3.52 13.88
C LYS A 250 24.53 3.44 14.88
N ASP A 251 24.60 2.36 15.66
CA ASP A 251 25.64 2.19 16.67
C ASP A 251 27.00 1.83 16.05
N SER A 252 27.04 1.04 14.96
CA SER A 252 28.24 0.83 14.14
C SER A 252 28.61 2.13 13.44
N LEU A 253 27.70 2.88 12.80
CA LEU A 253 28.06 4.17 12.20
C LEU A 253 28.59 5.13 13.24
N VAL A 254 28.06 5.15 14.46
CA VAL A 254 28.56 6.02 15.53
C VAL A 254 29.93 5.51 16.03
N THR A 255 30.10 4.20 16.13
CA THR A 255 31.37 3.59 16.56
C THR A 255 32.42 3.71 15.47
N ASP A 256 32.11 3.37 14.24
CA ASP A 256 32.90 3.55 13.01
C ASP A 256 33.10 5.03 12.69
N LEU A 257 32.17 5.97 12.94
CA LEU A 257 32.47 7.40 12.83
C LEU A 257 33.43 7.83 13.92
N LYS A 258 33.26 7.32 15.13
CA LYS A 258 34.17 7.62 16.23
C LYS A 258 35.54 6.99 15.98
N GLU A 259 35.59 5.79 15.43
CA GLU A 259 36.79 5.05 15.09
C GLU A 259 37.43 5.62 13.84
N VAL A 260 36.69 5.95 12.78
CA VAL A 260 37.19 6.70 11.61
C VAL A 260 37.58 8.11 12.00
N LEU A 261 36.91 8.81 12.92
CA LEU A 261 37.40 10.10 13.41
C LEU A 261 38.65 9.93 14.26
N THR A 262 38.72 8.90 15.10
CA THR A 262 39.88 8.64 15.97
C THR A 262 41.05 8.06 15.17
N GLU A 263 40.80 7.26 14.14
CA GLU A 263 41.73 6.63 13.21
C GLU A 263 42.08 7.60 12.08
N LEU A 264 41.21 8.50 11.64
CA LEU A 264 41.61 9.65 10.81
C LEU A 264 42.42 10.62 11.65
N THR A 265 42.09 10.85 12.92
CA THR A 265 42.94 11.70 13.79
C THR A 265 44.27 11.01 14.08
N GLU A 266 44.27 9.71 14.38
CA GLU A 266 45.48 8.91 14.65
C GLU A 266 46.27 8.63 13.38
N ARG A 267 45.68 8.29 12.23
CA ARG A 267 46.37 8.20 10.91
C ARG A 267 46.77 9.59 10.42
N GLN A 268 46.04 10.67 10.67
CA GLN A 268 46.54 12.02 10.35
C GLN A 268 47.72 12.39 11.26
N ILE A 269 47.80 11.83 12.47
CA ILE A 269 48.94 11.94 13.39
C ILE A 269 50.06 10.92 13.08
N ARG A 270 49.76 9.75 12.48
CA ARG A 270 50.64 8.58 12.33
C ARG A 270 51.02 8.25 10.87
N GLU A 271 50.18 8.58 9.88
CA GLU A 271 50.42 8.69 8.42
C GLU A 271 50.81 10.12 7.97
N MET A 272 51.04 11.01 8.92
CA MET A 272 52.10 12.01 8.75
C MET A 272 53.49 11.32 8.88
N PRO A 273 53.75 10.22 8.14
CA PRO A 273 54.62 10.31 6.96
C PRO A 273 54.36 9.24 5.86
N SER A 274 54.07 9.66 4.62
CA SER A 274 54.75 9.21 3.38
C SER A 274 54.00 9.58 2.08
N GLY A 275 52.67 9.74 2.07
CA GLY A 275 51.92 10.08 0.84
C GLY A 275 51.97 11.57 0.45
N ILE A 276 51.79 12.46 1.44
CA ILE A 276 52.20 13.86 1.32
C ILE A 276 53.72 13.88 1.19
N GLY A 277 54.46 13.08 1.96
CA GLY A 277 55.91 12.93 1.79
C GLY A 277 56.36 12.65 0.36
N GLN A 278 55.63 11.86 -0.45
CA GLN A 278 56.02 11.46 -1.81
C GLN A 278 55.45 12.36 -2.91
N THR A 279 54.23 12.87 -2.77
CA THR A 279 53.69 13.88 -3.71
C THR A 279 54.26 15.26 -3.45
N PHE A 280 54.56 15.59 -2.19
CA PHE A 280 55.33 16.76 -1.78
C PHE A 280 56.82 16.52 -2.03
N ALA A 281 57.37 15.30 -1.88
CA ALA A 281 58.74 15.03 -2.36
C ALA A 281 58.81 15.14 -3.87
N ASP A 282 57.91 14.59 -4.68
CA ASP A 282 57.94 14.69 -6.14
C ASP A 282 57.61 16.11 -6.63
N SER A 283 56.71 16.84 -5.94
CA SER A 283 56.43 18.26 -6.22
C SER A 283 57.52 19.20 -5.72
N LEU A 284 58.33 18.79 -4.73
CA LEU A 284 59.53 19.48 -4.28
C LEU A 284 60.80 18.96 -4.94
N ARG A 285 60.79 17.81 -5.63
CA ARG A 285 61.98 17.15 -6.20
C ARG A 285 62.53 17.96 -7.33
N GLU A 286 61.64 18.42 -8.21
CA GLU A 286 62.00 19.27 -9.34
C GLU A 286 62.45 20.67 -8.88
N PRO A 287 61.77 21.35 -7.93
CA PRO A 287 62.30 22.54 -7.26
C PRO A 287 63.60 22.30 -6.48
N MET A 288 63.78 21.18 -5.80
CA MET A 288 64.98 20.82 -5.02
C MET A 288 66.17 20.47 -5.91
N GLU A 289 65.95 19.81 -7.04
CA GLU A 289 66.98 19.59 -8.07
C GLU A 289 67.39 20.90 -8.73
N GLN A 290 66.44 21.82 -8.96
CA GLN A 290 66.75 23.18 -9.43
C GLN A 290 67.53 23.98 -8.38
N ILE A 291 67.19 23.85 -7.10
CA ILE A 291 67.92 24.45 -5.98
C ILE A 291 69.31 23.83 -5.84
N SER A 292 69.46 22.50 -5.98
CA SER A 292 70.75 21.81 -5.93
C SER A 292 71.67 22.19 -7.08
N ARG A 293 71.15 22.26 -8.31
CA ARG A 293 71.91 22.77 -9.48
C ARG A 293 72.24 24.25 -9.35
N ALA A 294 71.37 25.04 -8.75
CA ALA A 294 71.65 26.44 -8.44
C ALA A 294 72.72 26.57 -7.35
N VAL A 295 72.74 25.70 -6.33
CA VAL A 295 73.74 25.68 -5.26
C VAL A 295 75.09 25.14 -5.73
N GLU A 296 75.14 24.14 -6.61
CA GLU A 296 76.37 23.70 -7.30
C GLU A 296 76.97 24.80 -8.20
N GLY A 297 76.14 25.74 -8.67
CA GLY A 297 76.58 26.92 -9.42
C GLY A 297 77.02 28.12 -8.56
N VAL A 298 76.81 28.10 -7.24
CA VAL A 298 77.11 29.21 -6.32
C VAL A 298 78.52 29.05 -5.74
N GLY A 299 79.50 29.09 -6.64
CA GLY A 299 80.89 29.36 -6.29
C GLY A 299 81.15 30.86 -6.29
N ALA A 300 80.91 31.51 -5.14
CA ALA A 300 81.21 32.91 -4.82
C ALA A 300 80.51 34.02 -5.65
N ASN A 301 79.75 34.87 -4.95
CA ASN A 301 79.29 36.24 -5.34
C ASN A 301 77.95 36.51 -6.06
N GLN A 302 76.85 35.77 -5.85
CA GLN A 302 75.54 36.23 -6.42
C GLN A 302 74.32 36.05 -5.49
N GLY A 303 74.07 37.04 -4.62
CA GLY A 303 72.85 37.15 -3.80
C GLY A 303 71.57 37.46 -4.58
N ASP A 304 71.69 38.03 -5.79
CA ASP A 304 70.54 38.34 -6.66
C ASP A 304 69.90 37.10 -7.29
N ALA A 305 70.67 36.02 -7.48
CA ALA A 305 70.18 34.76 -8.04
C ALA A 305 69.22 34.05 -7.07
N VAL A 306 69.53 34.08 -5.77
CA VAL A 306 68.71 33.47 -4.72
C VAL A 306 67.38 34.21 -4.55
N ASN A 307 67.37 35.54 -4.68
CA ASN A 307 66.16 36.35 -4.55
C ASN A 307 65.20 36.18 -5.75
N ARG A 308 65.74 36.08 -6.98
CA ARG A 308 64.93 35.69 -8.16
C ARG A 308 64.35 34.28 -8.02
N MET A 309 65.15 33.32 -7.55
CA MET A 309 64.73 31.93 -7.37
C MET A 309 63.61 31.77 -6.33
N LEU A 310 63.72 32.43 -5.17
CA LEU A 310 62.66 32.43 -4.15
C LEU A 310 61.39 33.13 -4.65
N THR A 311 61.54 34.18 -5.47
CA THR A 311 60.40 34.87 -6.07
C THR A 311 59.68 34.00 -7.11
N ASP A 312 60.41 33.25 -7.94
CA ASP A 312 59.84 32.32 -8.92
C ASP A 312 59.14 31.13 -8.28
N VAL A 313 59.72 30.53 -7.22
CA VAL A 313 59.09 29.41 -6.49
C VAL A 313 57.81 29.87 -5.78
N LEU A 314 57.82 31.05 -5.16
CA LEU A 314 56.63 31.63 -4.51
C LEU A 314 55.56 32.02 -5.52
N SER A 315 55.95 32.57 -6.68
CA SER A 315 55.02 32.91 -7.75
C SER A 315 54.35 31.66 -8.32
N ASN A 316 55.12 30.62 -8.65
CA ASN A 316 54.58 29.36 -9.17
C ASN A 316 53.68 28.62 -8.16
N PHE A 317 54.00 28.70 -6.86
CA PHE A 317 53.15 28.12 -5.82
C PHE A 317 51.83 28.88 -5.66
N SER A 318 51.85 30.22 -5.68
CA SER A 318 50.63 31.06 -5.67
C SER A 318 49.74 30.78 -6.88
N ASP A 319 50.34 30.67 -8.06
CA ASP A 319 49.62 30.47 -9.33
C ASP A 319 48.91 29.09 -9.37
N ARG A 320 49.55 28.05 -8.83
CA ARG A 320 48.94 26.72 -8.69
C ARG A 320 47.86 26.68 -7.61
N MET A 321 48.06 27.37 -6.50
CA MET A 321 47.06 27.47 -5.44
C MET A 321 45.80 28.21 -5.93
N GLU A 322 45.95 29.33 -6.65
CA GLU A 322 44.85 30.10 -7.24
C GLU A 322 44.06 29.29 -8.28
N LYS A 323 44.74 28.55 -9.16
CA LYS A 323 44.09 27.68 -10.15
C LYS A 323 43.32 26.51 -9.54
N MET A 324 43.85 25.89 -8.48
CA MET A 324 43.21 24.73 -7.84
C MET A 324 41.98 25.13 -7.02
N PHE A 325 42.02 26.28 -6.34
CA PHE A 325 40.87 26.78 -5.54
C PHE A 325 39.84 27.54 -6.38
N GLY A 326 40.27 28.30 -7.40
CA GLY A 326 39.37 29.08 -8.25
C GLY A 326 38.42 28.22 -9.10
N GLY A 327 38.93 27.14 -9.69
CA GLY A 327 38.12 26.24 -10.53
C GLY A 327 37.07 25.45 -9.74
N GLN A 328 37.42 24.99 -8.54
CA GLN A 328 36.55 24.14 -7.72
C GLN A 328 35.46 24.95 -7.01
N LEU A 329 35.76 26.17 -6.54
CA LEU A 329 34.76 27.08 -5.97
C LEU A 329 33.73 27.55 -7.00
N HIS A 330 34.14 27.74 -8.27
CA HIS A 330 33.22 28.14 -9.33
C HIS A 330 32.21 27.04 -9.66
N GLY A 331 32.67 25.79 -9.83
CA GLY A 331 31.79 24.64 -10.08
C GLY A 331 30.83 24.35 -8.93
N MET A 332 31.26 24.54 -7.68
CA MET A 332 30.36 24.41 -6.53
C MET A 332 29.30 25.51 -6.46
N ASN A 333 29.65 26.76 -6.77
CA ASN A 333 28.69 27.86 -6.78
C ASN A 333 27.61 27.66 -7.85
N GLU A 334 27.99 27.11 -9.02
CA GLU A 334 27.06 26.76 -10.10
C GLU A 334 26.08 25.64 -9.68
N LEU A 335 26.57 24.57 -9.06
CA LEU A 335 25.73 23.48 -8.53
C LEU A 335 24.81 23.96 -7.40
N LEU A 336 25.27 24.87 -6.54
CA LEU A 336 24.44 25.47 -5.48
C LEU A 336 23.31 26.32 -6.05
N VAL A 337 23.58 27.13 -7.07
CA VAL A 337 22.56 27.92 -7.77
C VAL A 337 21.55 27.00 -8.46
N GLN A 338 22.02 25.96 -9.16
CA GLN A 338 21.16 24.99 -9.84
C GLN A 338 20.27 24.19 -8.87
N THR A 339 20.82 23.79 -7.72
CA THR A 339 20.08 23.08 -6.66
C THR A 339 19.02 23.97 -6.04
N THR A 340 19.34 25.24 -5.78
CA THR A 340 18.38 26.24 -5.25
C THR A 340 17.22 26.46 -6.22
N GLN A 341 17.51 26.58 -7.52
CA GLN A 341 16.48 26.69 -8.56
C GLN A 341 15.59 25.44 -8.63
N SER A 342 16.18 24.25 -8.53
CA SER A 342 15.43 22.98 -8.56
C SER A 342 14.55 22.80 -7.32
N MET A 343 15.03 23.22 -6.13
CA MET A 343 14.21 23.23 -4.91
C MET A 343 13.05 24.23 -5.00
N GLN A 344 13.28 25.45 -5.49
CA GLN A 344 12.21 26.42 -5.71
C GLN A 344 11.15 25.90 -6.70
N ALA A 345 11.58 25.26 -7.79
CA ALA A 345 10.66 24.66 -8.75
C ALA A 345 9.84 23.52 -8.14
N THR A 346 10.43 22.77 -7.21
CA THR A 346 9.76 21.66 -6.51
C THR A 346 8.75 22.18 -5.48
N ALA A 347 9.11 23.21 -4.70
CA ALA A 347 8.21 23.88 -3.77
C ALA A 347 6.98 24.46 -4.48
N ALA A 348 7.19 25.15 -5.61
CA ALA A 348 6.09 25.70 -6.41
C ALA A 348 5.15 24.62 -6.97
N ARG A 349 5.68 23.41 -7.28
CA ARG A 349 4.85 22.27 -7.69
C ARG A 349 4.03 21.71 -6.54
N PHE A 350 4.56 21.70 -5.32
CA PHE A 350 3.82 21.28 -4.14
C PHE A 350 2.72 22.25 -3.75
N ASP A 351 2.97 23.56 -3.81
CA ASP A 351 1.90 24.57 -3.62
C ASP A 351 0.78 24.40 -4.64
N LYS A 352 1.14 24.16 -5.90
CA LYS A 352 0.16 23.92 -6.97
C LYS A 352 -0.60 22.61 -6.77
N LEU A 353 0.05 21.57 -6.25
CA LEU A 353 -0.60 20.30 -5.92
C LEU A 353 -1.59 20.49 -4.77
N ALA A 354 -1.20 21.21 -3.71
CA ALA A 354 -2.07 21.52 -2.57
C ALA A 354 -3.30 22.31 -3.01
N ALA A 355 -3.12 23.37 -3.80
CA ALA A 355 -4.22 24.17 -4.35
C ALA A 355 -5.15 23.34 -5.24
N ASN A 356 -4.60 22.50 -6.11
CA ASN A 356 -5.40 21.59 -6.94
C ASN A 356 -6.17 20.55 -6.08
N MET A 357 -5.59 20.10 -4.97
CA MET A 357 -6.24 19.16 -4.06
C MET A 357 -7.39 19.80 -3.28
N ASP A 358 -7.21 21.02 -2.78
CA ASP A 358 -8.29 21.80 -2.14
C ASP A 358 -9.43 22.02 -3.14
N THR A 359 -9.10 22.47 -4.35
CA THR A 359 -10.09 22.73 -5.40
C THR A 359 -10.80 21.42 -5.82
N ALA A 360 -10.09 20.30 -5.88
CA ALA A 360 -10.68 19.00 -6.19
C ALA A 360 -11.57 18.49 -5.05
N GLY A 361 -11.18 18.70 -3.80
CA GLY A 361 -11.96 18.36 -2.61
C GLY A 361 -13.26 19.16 -2.54
N GLU A 362 -13.18 20.47 -2.81
CA GLU A 362 -14.33 21.37 -2.83
C GLU A 362 -15.30 21.00 -3.96
N ASN A 363 -14.79 20.76 -5.17
CA ASN A 363 -15.60 20.29 -6.30
C ASN A 363 -16.23 18.92 -6.06
N ALA A 364 -15.50 17.99 -5.42
CA ALA A 364 -16.01 16.66 -5.09
C ALA A 364 -17.13 16.75 -4.05
N ALA A 365 -16.94 17.56 -3.00
CA ALA A 365 -17.95 17.82 -1.98
C ALA A 365 -19.20 18.49 -2.58
N GLU A 366 -19.03 19.49 -3.45
CA GLU A 366 -20.14 20.16 -4.11
C GLU A 366 -20.89 19.23 -5.07
N ALA A 367 -20.18 18.45 -5.90
CA ALA A 367 -20.79 17.47 -6.80
C ALA A 367 -21.56 16.39 -6.04
N MET A 368 -21.04 15.97 -4.88
CA MET A 368 -21.67 14.99 -4.01
C MET A 368 -22.91 15.58 -3.32
N ALA A 369 -22.83 16.80 -2.78
CA ALA A 369 -23.97 17.52 -2.23
C ALA A 369 -25.09 17.69 -3.28
N LYS A 370 -24.72 18.03 -4.51
CA LYS A 370 -25.67 18.17 -5.64
C LYS A 370 -26.32 16.84 -6.01
N ARG A 371 -25.57 15.74 -6.01
CA ARG A 371 -26.11 14.38 -6.22
C ARG A 371 -27.03 13.94 -5.09
N LEU A 372 -26.66 14.21 -3.84
CA LEU A 372 -27.47 13.86 -2.67
C LEU A 372 -28.78 14.63 -2.66
N ASN A 373 -28.72 15.94 -2.95
CA ASN A 373 -29.91 16.78 -3.12
C ASN A 373 -30.80 16.25 -4.25
N ASN A 374 -30.23 15.97 -5.43
CA ASN A 374 -31.00 15.42 -6.56
C ASN A 374 -31.62 14.05 -6.24
N SER A 375 -30.93 13.18 -5.51
CA SER A 375 -31.47 11.89 -5.07
C SER A 375 -32.62 12.07 -4.07
N ILE A 376 -32.51 12.99 -3.12
CA ILE A 376 -33.60 13.32 -2.17
C ILE A 376 -34.81 13.86 -2.94
N THR A 377 -34.62 14.80 -3.86
CA THR A 377 -35.73 15.35 -4.67
C THR A 377 -36.36 14.27 -5.57
N SER A 378 -35.55 13.40 -6.17
CA SER A 378 -36.04 12.26 -6.95
C SER A 378 -36.80 11.25 -6.08
N MET A 379 -36.40 11.08 -4.82
CA MET A 379 -37.04 10.17 -3.88
C MET A 379 -38.37 10.74 -3.40
N GLU A 380 -38.43 12.03 -3.07
CA GLU A 380 -39.69 12.74 -2.79
C GLU A 380 -40.66 12.68 -3.98
N ALA A 381 -40.16 12.88 -5.20
CA ALA A 381 -40.97 12.76 -6.42
C ALA A 381 -41.52 11.32 -6.59
N ARG A 382 -40.70 10.29 -6.35
CA ARG A 382 -41.16 8.88 -6.36
C ARG A 382 -42.16 8.59 -5.23
N GLN A 383 -41.93 9.09 -4.02
CA GLN A 383 -42.82 8.94 -2.88
C GLN A 383 -44.19 9.58 -3.15
N SER A 384 -44.19 10.77 -3.74
CA SER A 384 -45.40 11.47 -4.16
C SER A 384 -46.15 10.71 -5.26
N ALA A 385 -45.43 10.19 -6.26
CA ALA A 385 -46.01 9.37 -7.33
C ALA A 385 -46.61 8.06 -6.78
N LEU A 386 -45.93 7.39 -5.85
CA LEU A 386 -46.43 6.20 -5.17
C LEU A 386 -47.68 6.49 -4.35
N ASN A 387 -47.69 7.57 -3.58
CA ASN A 387 -48.87 7.99 -2.82
C ASN A 387 -50.06 8.30 -3.74
N LYS A 388 -49.79 8.93 -4.90
CA LYS A 388 -50.82 9.22 -5.90
C LYS A 388 -51.36 7.94 -6.54
N GLN A 389 -50.50 7.01 -6.94
CA GLN A 389 -50.90 5.71 -7.47
C GLN A 389 -51.66 4.88 -6.43
N MET A 390 -51.26 4.94 -5.16
CA MET A 390 -51.98 4.27 -4.08
C MET A 390 -53.38 4.88 -3.89
N GLY A 391 -53.49 6.21 -3.97
CA GLY A 391 -54.79 6.89 -3.97
C GLY A 391 -55.68 6.49 -5.15
N GLU A 392 -55.12 6.43 -6.37
CA GLU A 392 -55.84 5.96 -7.57
C GLU A 392 -56.26 4.50 -7.46
N PHE A 393 -55.40 3.63 -6.92
CA PHE A 393 -55.70 2.22 -6.70
C PHE A 393 -56.82 2.02 -5.67
N VAL A 394 -56.79 2.77 -4.56
CA VAL A 394 -57.86 2.75 -3.55
C VAL A 394 -59.19 3.25 -4.16
N GLU A 395 -59.15 4.29 -4.98
CA GLU A 395 -60.34 4.77 -5.68
C GLU A 395 -60.86 3.75 -6.71
N GLN A 396 -59.96 3.01 -7.37
CA GLN A 396 -60.31 1.94 -8.30
C GLN A 396 -60.95 0.75 -7.57
N ILE A 397 -60.45 0.38 -6.39
CA ILE A 397 -61.08 -0.62 -5.52
C ILE A 397 -62.47 -0.13 -5.11
N ARG A 398 -62.59 1.12 -4.65
CA ARG A 398 -63.87 1.69 -4.24
C ARG A 398 -64.88 1.68 -5.39
N THR A 399 -64.45 2.03 -6.60
CA THR A 399 -65.27 2.01 -7.81
C THR A 399 -65.70 0.59 -8.17
N THR A 400 -64.76 -0.37 -8.13
CA THR A 400 -65.04 -1.79 -8.43
C THR A 400 -66.02 -2.39 -7.43
N VAL A 401 -65.86 -2.08 -6.13
CA VAL A 401 -66.78 -2.51 -5.07
C VAL A 401 -68.16 -1.87 -5.25
N SER A 402 -68.23 -0.58 -5.57
CA SER A 402 -69.49 0.12 -5.85
C SER A 402 -70.20 -0.47 -7.07
N GLN A 403 -69.46 -0.76 -8.14
CA GLN A 403 -69.99 -1.37 -9.36
C GLN A 403 -70.47 -2.81 -9.09
N SER A 404 -69.68 -3.59 -8.34
CA SER A 404 -70.05 -4.95 -7.93
C SER A 404 -71.27 -4.97 -7.01
N GLN A 405 -71.42 -4.00 -6.10
CA GLN A 405 -72.63 -3.81 -5.29
C GLN A 405 -73.84 -3.43 -6.15
N THR A 406 -73.66 -2.53 -7.12
CA THR A 406 -74.75 -2.09 -8.01
C THR A 406 -75.21 -3.22 -8.91
N GLU A 407 -74.27 -3.98 -9.49
CA GLU A 407 -74.56 -5.13 -10.34
C GLU A 407 -75.21 -6.27 -9.54
N SER A 408 -74.77 -6.48 -8.29
CA SER A 408 -75.42 -7.42 -7.36
C SER A 408 -76.83 -6.97 -6.98
N ALA A 409 -77.03 -5.69 -6.69
CA ALA A 409 -78.35 -5.13 -6.38
C ALA A 409 -79.28 -5.21 -7.60
N GLN A 410 -78.77 -4.95 -8.80
CA GLN A 410 -79.52 -5.04 -10.05
C GLN A 410 -79.89 -6.48 -10.38
N LYS A 411 -78.99 -7.44 -10.20
CA LYS A 411 -79.32 -8.87 -10.33
C LYS A 411 -80.32 -9.33 -9.28
N LEU A 412 -80.21 -8.84 -8.03
CA LEU A 412 -81.20 -9.10 -6.99
C LEU A 412 -82.57 -8.55 -7.39
N GLN A 413 -82.63 -7.30 -7.85
CA GLN A 413 -83.85 -6.67 -8.35
C GLN A 413 -84.44 -7.45 -9.52
N GLU A 414 -83.63 -7.86 -10.49
CA GLU A 414 -84.06 -8.65 -11.65
C GLU A 414 -84.56 -10.05 -11.24
N THR A 415 -83.93 -10.68 -10.23
CA THR A 415 -84.45 -11.92 -9.66
C THR A 415 -85.75 -11.71 -8.90
N LEU A 416 -85.91 -10.60 -8.18
CA LEU A 416 -87.14 -10.25 -7.46
C LEU A 416 -88.28 -9.91 -8.43
N ASP A 417 -88.00 -9.22 -9.53
CA ASP A 417 -88.97 -8.91 -10.58
C ASP A 417 -89.41 -10.19 -11.30
N LYS A 418 -88.48 -11.07 -11.68
CA LYS A 418 -88.83 -12.39 -12.27
C LYS A 418 -89.64 -13.26 -11.31
N LEU A 419 -89.32 -13.20 -10.02
CA LEU A 419 -90.06 -13.93 -8.99
C LEU A 419 -91.45 -13.32 -8.76
N GLY A 420 -91.56 -11.98 -8.80
CA GLY A 420 -92.84 -11.26 -8.76
C GLY A 420 -93.72 -11.53 -9.98
N GLU A 421 -93.14 -11.58 -11.17
CA GLU A 421 -93.82 -11.92 -12.42
C GLU A 421 -94.30 -13.38 -12.39
N GLN A 422 -93.45 -14.32 -12.00
CA GLN A 422 -93.86 -15.73 -11.84
C GLN A 422 -94.95 -15.92 -10.79
N VAL A 423 -94.88 -15.21 -9.65
CA VAL A 423 -95.93 -15.27 -8.62
C VAL A 423 -97.23 -14.63 -9.13
N ALA A 424 -97.16 -13.55 -9.89
CA ALA A 424 -98.34 -12.92 -10.50
C ALA A 424 -98.97 -13.83 -11.56
N ASP A 425 -98.17 -14.49 -12.38
CA ASP A 425 -98.62 -15.43 -13.43
C ASP A 425 -99.26 -16.67 -12.80
N VAL A 426 -98.69 -17.17 -11.70
CA VAL A 426 -99.26 -18.25 -10.88
C VAL A 426 -100.60 -17.84 -10.25
N ILE A 427 -100.69 -16.63 -9.68
CA ILE A 427 -101.94 -16.11 -9.11
C ILE A 427 -103.00 -15.94 -10.20
N GLY A 428 -102.61 -15.45 -11.38
CA GLY A 428 -103.47 -15.34 -12.55
C GLY A 428 -104.00 -16.71 -13.01
N GLN A 429 -103.13 -17.71 -13.11
CA GLN A 429 -103.53 -19.09 -13.42
C GLN A 429 -104.47 -19.68 -12.36
N ILE A 430 -104.20 -19.47 -11.07
CA ILE A 430 -105.10 -19.92 -10.00
C ILE A 430 -106.46 -19.24 -10.07
N GLN A 431 -106.52 -17.92 -10.35
CA GLN A 431 -107.78 -17.18 -10.47
C GLN A 431 -108.58 -17.59 -11.71
N GLU A 432 -107.93 -17.79 -12.85
CA GLU A 432 -108.58 -18.23 -14.10
C GLU A 432 -109.09 -19.68 -13.98
N GLN A 433 -108.27 -20.56 -13.41
CA GLN A 433 -108.56 -22.00 -13.27
C GLN A 433 -109.58 -22.29 -12.15
N ALA A 434 -109.62 -21.45 -11.09
CA ALA A 434 -110.69 -21.47 -10.09
C ALA A 434 -112.04 -20.96 -10.61
N ARG A 435 -112.03 -20.17 -11.70
CA ARG A 435 -113.22 -19.62 -12.34
C ARG A 435 -113.85 -20.60 -13.34
N GLU A 436 -113.06 -21.51 -13.92
CA GLU A 436 -113.56 -22.47 -14.91
C GLU A 436 -113.82 -23.91 -14.40
N ASN A 437 -113.17 -24.43 -13.34
CA ASN A 437 -113.49 -25.80 -12.84
C ASN A 437 -113.09 -26.04 -11.37
N THR A 438 -114.04 -26.50 -10.54
CA THR A 438 -113.83 -26.84 -9.11
C THR A 438 -113.18 -28.21 -8.86
N THR A 439 -112.71 -28.92 -9.89
CA THR A 439 -112.28 -30.34 -9.76
C THR A 439 -110.84 -30.64 -10.23
N THR A 440 -110.00 -29.62 -10.46
CA THR A 440 -108.57 -29.79 -10.80
C THR A 440 -107.66 -28.93 -9.93
N GLN A 441 -107.98 -28.85 -8.62
CA GLN A 441 -107.11 -28.22 -7.63
C GLN A 441 -105.79 -29.00 -7.44
N ALA A 442 -105.79 -30.31 -7.73
CA ALA A 442 -104.59 -31.16 -7.66
C ALA A 442 -103.55 -30.78 -8.72
N ASP A 443 -103.94 -30.61 -9.98
CA ASP A 443 -103.00 -30.30 -11.08
C ASP A 443 -102.39 -28.90 -10.95
N ALA A 444 -103.17 -27.92 -10.48
CA ALA A 444 -102.68 -26.58 -10.18
C ALA A 444 -101.66 -26.61 -9.02
N VAL A 445 -101.93 -27.38 -7.95
CA VAL A 445 -101.00 -27.56 -6.83
C VAL A 445 -99.74 -28.32 -7.26
N THR A 446 -99.85 -29.32 -8.14
CA THR A 446 -98.70 -30.04 -8.70
C THR A 446 -97.81 -29.14 -9.57
N ASN A 447 -98.40 -28.31 -10.43
CA ASN A 447 -97.63 -27.32 -11.21
C ASN A 447 -96.98 -26.26 -10.32
N LEU A 448 -97.69 -25.79 -9.29
CA LEU A 448 -97.16 -24.83 -8.33
C LEU A 448 -96.03 -25.42 -7.49
N SER A 449 -96.14 -26.69 -7.08
CA SER A 449 -95.05 -27.43 -6.45
C SER A 449 -93.83 -27.55 -7.37
N GLY A 450 -94.01 -27.86 -8.65
CA GLY A 450 -92.90 -27.93 -9.62
C GLY A 450 -92.22 -26.58 -9.87
N GLN A 451 -93.00 -25.48 -9.94
CA GLN A 451 -92.45 -24.13 -10.10
C GLN A 451 -91.74 -23.64 -8.82
N VAL A 452 -92.29 -23.93 -7.64
CA VAL A 452 -91.63 -23.66 -6.35
C VAL A 452 -90.35 -24.48 -6.20
N GLU A 453 -90.34 -25.74 -6.63
CA GLU A 453 -89.15 -26.59 -6.64
C GLU A 453 -88.07 -26.04 -7.58
N THR A 454 -88.47 -25.52 -8.74
CA THR A 454 -87.56 -24.84 -9.68
C THR A 454 -87.01 -23.53 -9.08
N LEU A 455 -87.84 -22.73 -8.44
CA LEU A 455 -87.42 -21.51 -7.74
C LEU A 455 -86.48 -21.80 -6.58
N ILE A 456 -86.76 -22.84 -5.78
CA ILE A 456 -85.87 -23.29 -4.69
C ILE A 456 -84.54 -23.75 -5.27
N ALA A 457 -84.54 -24.53 -6.36
CA ALA A 457 -83.31 -24.95 -7.03
C ALA A 457 -82.51 -23.74 -7.56
N GLN A 458 -83.19 -22.74 -8.14
CA GLN A 458 -82.56 -21.51 -8.63
C GLN A 458 -81.98 -20.66 -7.49
N LEU A 459 -82.68 -20.59 -6.35
CA LEU A 459 -82.27 -19.83 -5.16
C LEU A 459 -81.09 -20.51 -4.45
N VAL A 460 -81.11 -21.85 -4.36
CA VAL A 460 -79.96 -22.65 -3.87
C VAL A 460 -78.74 -22.47 -4.78
N LYS A 461 -78.93 -22.49 -6.10
CA LYS A 461 -77.84 -22.24 -7.06
C LYS A 461 -77.26 -20.83 -6.93
N THR A 462 -78.11 -19.81 -6.87
CA THR A 462 -77.68 -18.41 -6.75
C THR A 462 -76.99 -18.15 -5.40
N SER A 463 -77.46 -18.77 -4.32
CA SER A 463 -76.82 -18.72 -3.00
C SER A 463 -75.45 -19.42 -3.01
N GLY A 464 -75.32 -20.55 -3.72
CA GLY A 464 -74.05 -21.24 -3.96
C GLY A 464 -73.06 -20.38 -4.74
N ASP A 465 -73.52 -19.71 -5.81
CA ASP A 465 -72.69 -18.79 -6.60
C ASP A 465 -72.26 -17.57 -5.78
N LEU A 466 -73.14 -17.01 -4.95
CA LEU A 466 -72.80 -15.90 -4.04
C LEU A 466 -71.77 -16.33 -2.99
N SER A 467 -71.94 -17.52 -2.40
CA SER A 467 -70.98 -18.10 -1.45
C SER A 467 -69.61 -18.32 -2.10
N SER A 468 -69.59 -18.84 -3.33
CA SER A 468 -68.35 -19.03 -4.10
C SER A 468 -67.64 -17.70 -4.38
N ASN A 469 -68.39 -16.67 -4.79
CA ASN A 469 -67.84 -15.33 -5.05
C ASN A 469 -67.29 -14.68 -3.77
N VAL A 470 -67.95 -14.84 -2.62
CA VAL A 470 -67.46 -14.35 -1.32
C VAL A 470 -66.18 -15.07 -0.91
N SER A 471 -66.09 -16.40 -1.12
CA SER A 471 -64.86 -17.15 -0.88
C SER A 471 -63.72 -16.70 -1.82
N ALA A 472 -64.01 -16.44 -3.09
CA ALA A 472 -63.03 -15.93 -4.05
C ALA A 472 -62.52 -14.53 -3.66
N LEU A 473 -63.43 -13.61 -3.28
CA LEU A 473 -63.06 -12.28 -2.77
C LEU A 473 -62.21 -12.36 -1.50
N THR A 474 -62.58 -13.25 -0.58
CA THR A 474 -61.81 -13.47 0.66
C THR A 474 -60.40 -13.96 0.32
N SER A 475 -60.27 -14.96 -0.57
CA SER A 475 -58.98 -15.51 -0.99
C SER A 475 -58.09 -14.46 -1.67
N VAL A 476 -58.64 -13.67 -2.60
CA VAL A 476 -57.89 -12.60 -3.28
C VAL A 476 -57.47 -11.51 -2.29
N THR A 477 -58.35 -11.14 -1.35
CA THR A 477 -58.06 -10.13 -0.33
C THR A 477 -56.97 -10.60 0.63
N THR A 478 -57.04 -11.84 1.11
CA THR A 478 -55.98 -12.44 1.95
C THR A 478 -54.66 -12.47 1.19
N SER A 479 -54.66 -12.90 -0.06
CA SER A 479 -53.43 -12.96 -0.87
C SER A 479 -52.85 -11.57 -1.16
N ALA A 480 -53.69 -10.54 -1.35
CA ALA A 480 -53.25 -9.15 -1.50
C ALA A 480 -52.64 -8.61 -0.19
N ILE A 481 -53.24 -8.92 0.96
CA ILE A 481 -52.71 -8.54 2.28
C ILE A 481 -51.36 -9.22 2.54
N ASP A 482 -51.23 -10.52 2.24
CA ASP A 482 -49.95 -11.24 2.40
C ASP A 482 -48.86 -10.63 1.54
N ARG A 483 -49.15 -10.33 0.26
CA ARG A 483 -48.21 -9.66 -0.64
C ARG A 483 -47.86 -8.24 -0.17
N MET A 484 -48.82 -7.50 0.37
CA MET A 484 -48.59 -6.17 0.92
C MET A 484 -47.70 -6.23 2.17
N ASN A 485 -47.91 -7.21 3.05
CA ASN A 485 -47.05 -7.45 4.22
C ASN A 485 -45.63 -7.83 3.80
N SER A 486 -45.45 -8.74 2.84
CA SER A 486 -44.13 -9.07 2.31
C SER A 486 -43.46 -7.87 1.62
N GLY A 487 -44.23 -7.05 0.91
CA GLY A 487 -43.74 -5.81 0.31
C GLY A 487 -43.28 -4.80 1.36
N ALA A 488 -44.03 -4.64 2.46
CA ALA A 488 -43.66 -3.78 3.58
C ALA A 488 -42.40 -4.28 4.30
N GLU A 489 -42.27 -5.59 4.52
CA GLU A 489 -41.06 -6.20 5.09
C GLU A 489 -39.83 -5.96 4.19
N THR A 490 -40.00 -6.12 2.88
CA THR A 490 -38.95 -5.83 1.88
C THR A 490 -38.56 -4.35 1.90
N LEU A 491 -39.52 -3.44 2.03
CA LEU A 491 -39.24 -2.00 2.14
C LEU A 491 -38.48 -1.64 3.42
N VAL A 492 -38.77 -2.29 4.54
CA VAL A 492 -38.03 -2.10 5.80
C VAL A 492 -36.58 -2.55 5.64
N ILE A 493 -36.35 -3.72 5.03
CA ILE A 493 -34.99 -4.23 4.77
C ILE A 493 -34.23 -3.27 3.83
N ALA A 494 -34.86 -2.82 2.75
CA ALA A 494 -34.25 -1.87 1.82
C ALA A 494 -33.91 -0.53 2.48
N ALA A 495 -34.75 -0.05 3.40
CA ALA A 495 -34.49 1.17 4.17
C ALA A 495 -33.31 0.99 5.14
N ASP A 496 -33.19 -0.18 5.78
CA ASP A 496 -32.06 -0.53 6.66
C ASP A 496 -30.75 -0.64 5.87
N ASP A 497 -30.76 -1.30 4.72
CA ASP A 497 -29.60 -1.39 3.83
C ASP A 497 -29.18 -0.01 3.31
N PHE A 498 -30.14 0.85 2.99
CA PHE A 498 -29.86 2.23 2.61
C PHE A 498 -29.24 3.04 3.76
N ALA A 499 -29.73 2.87 4.99
CA ALA A 499 -29.15 3.50 6.17
C ALA A 499 -27.71 3.03 6.41
N LYS A 500 -27.45 1.72 6.30
CA LYS A 500 -26.09 1.15 6.37
C LYS A 500 -25.18 1.69 5.27
N ALA A 501 -25.66 1.80 4.04
CA ALA A 501 -24.91 2.41 2.94
C ALA A 501 -24.58 3.89 3.24
N GLY A 502 -25.53 4.65 3.80
CA GLY A 502 -25.32 6.03 4.25
C GLY A 502 -24.25 6.15 5.35
N GLN A 503 -24.22 5.21 6.30
CA GLN A 503 -23.14 5.12 7.30
C GLN A 503 -21.79 4.82 6.65
N GLY A 504 -21.75 3.89 5.68
CA GLY A 504 -20.54 3.58 4.93
C GLY A 504 -19.97 4.78 4.17
N VAL A 505 -20.84 5.56 3.51
CA VAL A 505 -20.47 6.81 2.84
C VAL A 505 -19.92 7.83 3.84
N THR A 506 -20.56 7.98 5.00
CA THR A 506 -20.09 8.88 6.06
C THR A 506 -18.72 8.47 6.59
N GLY A 507 -18.48 7.17 6.80
CA GLY A 507 -17.18 6.63 7.19
C GLY A 507 -16.10 6.88 6.14
N ALA A 508 -16.41 6.69 4.87
CA ALA A 508 -15.49 6.99 3.77
C ALA A 508 -15.15 8.49 3.70
N MET A 509 -16.12 9.39 3.93
CA MET A 509 -15.86 10.82 4.01
C MET A 509 -14.95 11.19 5.18
N SER A 510 -15.15 10.60 6.36
CA SER A 510 -14.27 10.82 7.52
C SER A 510 -12.84 10.35 7.22
N ALA A 511 -12.68 9.19 6.60
CA ALA A 511 -11.37 8.67 6.21
C ALA A 511 -10.67 9.57 5.17
N ALA A 512 -11.43 10.13 4.22
CA ALA A 512 -10.90 11.09 3.25
C ALA A 512 -10.47 12.41 3.91
N ALA A 513 -11.22 12.90 4.89
CA ALA A 513 -10.84 14.08 5.68
C ALA A 513 -9.55 13.83 6.49
N ASP A 514 -9.43 12.67 7.14
CA ASP A 514 -8.21 12.28 7.87
C ASP A 514 -6.99 12.16 6.93
N ALA A 515 -7.18 11.56 5.75
CA ALA A 515 -6.13 11.47 4.75
C ALA A 515 -5.67 12.85 4.28
N THR A 516 -6.61 13.78 4.06
CA THR A 516 -6.32 15.17 3.68
C THR A 516 -5.53 15.88 4.78
N GLY A 517 -5.92 15.72 6.05
CA GLY A 517 -5.19 16.26 7.19
C GLY A 517 -3.74 15.73 7.29
N LYS A 518 -3.54 14.42 7.06
CA LYS A 518 -2.20 13.81 7.03
C LYS A 518 -1.35 14.33 5.87
N ILE A 519 -1.93 14.56 4.70
CA ILE A 519 -1.23 15.14 3.56
C ILE A 519 -0.81 16.58 3.87
N GLN A 520 -1.68 17.39 4.47
CA GLN A 520 -1.37 18.76 4.88
C GLN A 520 -0.22 18.80 5.91
N SER A 521 -0.28 17.93 6.92
CA SER A 521 0.81 17.80 7.90
C SER A 521 2.14 17.41 7.25
N SER A 522 2.11 16.45 6.31
CA SER A 522 3.31 16.02 5.58
C SER A 522 3.89 17.14 4.72
N ALA A 523 3.04 17.93 4.06
CA ALA A 523 3.46 19.10 3.29
C ALA A 523 4.13 20.16 4.19
N GLN A 524 3.63 20.35 5.42
CA GLN A 524 4.24 21.24 6.41
C GLN A 524 5.60 20.74 6.92
N SER A 525 5.73 19.43 7.17
CA SER A 525 7.03 18.84 7.51
C SER A 525 8.03 18.99 6.37
N LEU A 526 7.60 18.78 5.12
CA LEU A 526 8.45 18.95 3.95
C LEU A 526 8.87 20.41 3.74
N SER A 527 7.96 21.36 3.96
CA SER A 527 8.25 22.80 3.92
C SER A 527 9.27 23.21 5.00
N SER A 528 9.11 22.69 6.22
CA SER A 528 10.08 22.89 7.30
C SER A 528 11.46 22.32 6.94
N ALA A 529 11.50 21.09 6.41
CA ALA A 529 12.74 20.47 5.96
C ALA A 529 13.42 21.27 4.82
N ALA A 530 12.64 21.77 3.86
CA ALA A 530 13.15 22.62 2.79
C ALA A 530 13.76 23.92 3.33
N THR A 531 13.12 24.52 4.34
CA THR A 531 13.63 25.73 5.01
C THR A 531 14.93 25.42 5.77
N SER A 532 15.01 24.30 6.48
CA SER A 532 16.26 23.87 7.15
C SER A 532 17.39 23.62 6.16
N VAL A 533 17.12 23.00 5.02
CA VAL A 533 18.12 22.81 3.95
C VAL A 533 18.59 24.17 3.40
N GLN A 534 17.68 25.12 3.21
CA GLN A 534 18.03 26.46 2.74
C GLN A 534 18.89 27.23 3.76
N GLN A 535 18.61 27.05 5.05
CA GLN A 535 19.41 27.64 6.13
C GLN A 535 20.79 26.99 6.22
N MET A 536 20.88 25.67 6.08
CA MET A 536 22.16 24.95 6.00
C MET A 536 23.03 25.43 4.83
N PHE A 537 22.42 25.73 3.67
CA PHE A 537 23.16 26.33 2.55
C PHE A 537 23.64 27.75 2.84
N SER A 538 22.88 28.53 3.60
CA SER A 538 23.31 29.86 4.06
C SER A 538 24.50 29.76 5.01
N ASP A 539 24.46 28.87 5.98
CA ASP A 539 25.57 28.61 6.91
C ASP A 539 26.81 28.08 6.18
N TYR A 540 26.60 27.26 5.16
CA TYR A 540 27.68 26.79 4.30
C TYR A 540 28.33 27.94 3.50
N ARG A 541 27.53 28.90 3.02
CA ARG A 541 28.05 30.12 2.38
C ARG A 541 28.88 30.95 3.37
N HIS A 542 28.39 31.15 4.59
CA HIS A 542 29.12 31.87 5.63
C HIS A 542 30.46 31.20 5.99
N THR A 543 30.48 29.87 6.09
CA THR A 543 31.73 29.12 6.33
C THR A 543 32.69 29.19 5.14
N SER A 544 32.18 29.14 3.90
CA SER A 544 32.99 29.37 2.69
C SER A 544 33.62 30.77 2.67
N ASP A 545 32.84 31.81 3.00
CA ASP A 545 33.34 33.20 3.06
C ASP A 545 34.37 33.37 4.19
N ALA A 546 34.16 32.74 5.35
CA ALA A 546 35.12 32.74 6.44
C ALA A 546 36.43 32.03 6.06
N LEU A 547 36.36 30.92 5.31
CA LEU A 547 37.52 30.21 4.77
C LEU A 547 38.29 31.09 3.76
N ALA A 548 37.58 31.79 2.89
CA ALA A 548 38.19 32.74 1.95
C ALA A 548 38.89 33.90 2.67
N ALA A 549 38.28 34.43 3.73
CA ALA A 549 38.89 35.46 4.58
C ALA A 549 40.15 34.92 5.29
N MET A 550 40.08 33.72 5.86
CA MET A 550 41.21 33.08 6.54
C MET A 550 42.37 32.78 5.57
N LEU A 551 42.07 32.35 4.34
CA LEU A 551 43.06 32.20 3.26
C LEU A 551 43.70 33.54 2.86
N THR A 552 42.93 34.62 2.87
CA THR A 552 43.44 35.97 2.61
C THR A 552 44.38 36.40 3.74
N ASP A 553 44.01 36.16 5.00
CA ASP A 553 44.87 36.42 6.16
C ASP A 553 46.16 35.59 6.13
N ILE A 554 46.08 34.31 5.72
CA ILE A 554 47.28 33.48 5.52
C ILE A 554 48.16 34.10 4.43
N LYS A 555 47.58 34.56 3.31
CA LYS A 555 48.33 35.22 2.22
C LYS A 555 49.04 36.48 2.71
N VAL A 556 48.35 37.32 3.47
CA VAL A 556 48.91 38.54 4.09
C VAL A 556 50.00 38.19 5.10
N THR A 557 49.79 37.18 5.94
CA THR A 557 50.78 36.70 6.90
C THR A 557 52.02 36.16 6.19
N MET A 558 51.84 35.45 5.07
CA MET A 558 52.93 34.93 4.25
C MET A 558 53.73 36.05 3.57
N GLU A 559 53.06 37.09 3.05
CA GLU A 559 53.72 38.29 2.53
C GLU A 559 54.47 39.04 3.62
N THR A 560 53.91 39.14 4.82
CA THR A 560 54.54 39.79 5.97
C THR A 560 55.77 39.01 6.41
N ALA A 561 55.69 37.68 6.50
CA ALA A 561 56.82 36.81 6.77
C ALA A 561 57.91 36.91 5.68
N LYS A 562 57.52 37.01 4.40
CA LYS A 562 58.46 37.24 3.29
C LYS A 562 59.17 38.59 3.42
N LYS A 563 58.44 39.62 3.84
CA LYS A 563 58.98 40.97 4.08
C LYS A 563 59.92 41.00 5.29
N GLU A 564 59.57 40.34 6.39
CA GLU A 564 60.44 40.17 7.57
C GLU A 564 61.68 39.34 7.28
N ALA A 565 61.56 38.26 6.50
CA ALA A 565 62.71 37.47 6.02
C ALA A 565 63.64 38.33 5.12
N GLY A 566 63.06 39.19 4.29
CA GLY A 566 63.82 40.19 3.52
C GLY A 566 64.53 41.21 4.41
N LEU A 567 63.83 41.74 5.43
CA LEU A 567 64.39 42.68 6.40
C LEU A 567 65.50 42.08 7.25
N THR A 568 65.37 40.82 7.69
CA THR A 568 66.43 40.10 8.40
C THR A 568 67.65 39.87 7.51
N THR A 569 67.44 39.57 6.23
CA THR A 569 68.54 39.47 5.25
C THR A 569 69.27 40.82 5.08
N GLN A 570 68.51 41.92 5.01
CA GLN A 570 69.07 43.27 4.93
C GLN A 570 69.81 43.67 6.21
N LEU A 571 69.28 43.33 7.39
CA LEU A 571 69.92 43.54 8.69
C LEU A 571 71.23 42.76 8.80
N VAL A 572 71.27 41.50 8.36
CA VAL A 572 72.50 40.69 8.33
C VAL A 572 73.53 41.30 7.37
N SER A 573 73.11 41.81 6.21
CA SER A 573 74.00 42.51 5.28
C SER A 573 74.56 43.81 5.89
N GLN A 574 73.74 44.58 6.60
CA GLN A 574 74.17 45.80 7.28
C GLN A 574 75.10 45.50 8.46
N LEU A 575 74.83 44.44 9.23
CA LEU A 575 75.70 43.97 10.30
C LEU A 575 77.06 43.50 9.77
N LYS A 576 77.08 42.81 8.62
CA LYS A 576 78.32 42.43 7.94
C LYS A 576 79.11 43.66 7.50
N ALA A 577 78.46 44.63 6.87
CA ALA A 577 79.10 45.88 6.48
C ALA A 577 79.65 46.66 7.68
N ALA A 578 78.90 46.71 8.79
CA ALA A 578 79.36 47.33 10.04
C ALA A 578 80.55 46.58 10.66
N ALA A 579 80.56 45.24 10.61
CA ALA A 579 81.68 44.43 11.08
C ALA A 579 82.93 44.62 10.22
N ASP A 580 82.80 44.70 8.90
CA ASP A 580 83.90 45.00 7.97
C ASP A 580 84.46 46.41 8.22
N GLN A 581 83.57 47.39 8.47
CA GLN A 581 83.96 48.77 8.78
C GLN A 581 84.62 48.89 10.16
N LEU A 582 84.18 48.11 11.16
CA LEU A 582 84.88 47.96 12.44
C LEU A 582 86.26 47.30 12.28
N GLY A 583 86.38 46.29 11.42
CA GLY A 583 87.66 45.66 11.10
C GLY A 583 88.64 46.64 10.43
N GLN A 584 88.16 47.46 9.50
CA GLN A 584 88.95 48.55 8.90
C GLN A 584 89.35 49.60 9.93
N ALA A 585 88.41 50.02 10.79
CA ALA A 585 88.70 50.97 11.86
C ALA A 585 89.74 50.42 12.86
N GLN A 586 89.71 49.12 13.15
CA GLN A 586 90.71 48.46 14.00
C GLN A 586 92.09 48.44 13.34
N GLN A 587 92.20 48.12 12.05
CA GLN A 587 93.48 48.22 11.31
C GLN A 587 94.00 49.66 11.27
N GLN A 588 93.10 50.62 11.09
CA GLN A 588 93.47 52.04 11.06
C GLN A 588 93.90 52.53 12.45
N ALA A 589 93.26 52.06 13.52
CA ALA A 589 93.66 52.31 14.90
C ALA A 589 95.03 51.67 15.21
N ASP A 590 95.30 50.45 14.76
CA ASP A 590 96.61 49.81 14.90
C ASP A 590 97.70 50.59 14.15
N SER A 591 97.42 51.04 12.92
CA SER A 591 98.32 51.89 12.16
C SER A 591 98.56 53.25 12.83
N TYR A 592 97.52 53.83 13.45
CA TYR A 592 97.62 55.08 14.18
C TYR A 592 98.44 54.91 15.47
N LEU A 593 98.23 53.81 16.21
CA LEU A 593 99.01 53.46 17.40
C LEU A 593 100.48 53.18 17.07
N GLN A 594 100.78 52.51 15.95
CA GLN A 594 102.14 52.37 15.46
C GLN A 594 102.76 53.72 15.10
N GLY A 595 101.99 54.62 14.48
CA GLY A 595 102.38 56.00 14.22
C GLY A 595 102.72 56.78 15.50
N ILE A 596 101.88 56.68 16.53
CA ILE A 596 102.14 57.25 17.85
C ILE A 596 103.43 56.69 18.45
N ASN A 597 103.64 55.37 18.37
CA ASN A 597 104.83 54.73 18.92
C ASN A 597 106.11 55.21 18.23
N LYS A 598 106.05 55.40 16.90
CA LYS A 598 107.14 56.01 16.12
C LYS A 598 107.41 57.45 16.53
N VAL A 599 106.37 58.27 16.66
CA VAL A 599 106.51 59.68 17.11
C VAL A 599 107.04 59.76 18.54
N LEU A 600 106.59 58.90 19.45
CA LEU A 600 107.13 58.81 20.82
C LEU A 600 108.61 58.43 20.81
N SER A 601 109.01 57.48 19.97
CA SER A 601 110.41 57.08 19.83
C SER A 601 111.27 58.21 19.27
N GLU A 602 110.80 58.92 18.24
CA GLU A 602 111.49 60.09 17.67
C GLU A 602 111.57 61.26 18.66
N ALA A 603 110.51 61.51 19.43
CA ALA A 603 110.48 62.54 20.47
C ALA A 603 111.44 62.22 21.63
N HIS A 604 111.49 60.97 22.09
CA HIS A 604 112.44 60.53 23.11
C HIS A 604 113.89 60.62 22.61
N GLN A 605 114.15 60.29 21.34
CA GLN A 605 115.47 60.41 20.74
C GLN A 605 115.92 61.89 20.65
N SER A 606 115.03 62.78 20.20
CA SER A 606 115.30 64.23 20.18
C SER A 606 115.51 64.79 21.58
N PHE A 607 114.71 64.37 22.57
CA PHE A 607 114.88 64.77 23.96
C PHE A 607 116.23 64.31 24.54
N ALA A 608 116.65 63.07 24.26
CA ALA A 608 117.95 62.56 24.68
C ALA A 608 119.12 63.33 24.04
N ASN A 609 119.01 63.65 22.75
CA ASN A 609 120.00 64.46 22.05
C ASN A 609 120.09 65.88 22.65
N GLU A 610 118.96 66.49 22.96
CA GLU A 610 118.94 67.87 23.46
C GLU A 610 119.36 68.00 24.92
N ILE A 611 119.09 66.97 25.75
CA ILE A 611 119.70 66.85 27.07
C ILE A 611 121.22 66.70 26.96
N SER A 612 121.71 65.88 26.03
CA SER A 612 123.15 65.68 25.82
C SER A 612 123.84 66.98 25.40
N ASN A 613 123.24 67.73 24.47
CA ASN A 613 123.73 69.03 24.03
C ASN A 613 123.72 70.06 25.17
N THR A 614 122.62 70.14 25.93
CA THR A 614 122.48 71.08 27.04
C THR A 614 123.47 70.79 28.17
N LEU A 615 123.71 69.51 28.51
CA LEU A 615 124.73 69.11 29.49
C LEU A 615 126.14 69.45 29.01
N ARG A 616 126.46 69.22 27.73
CA ARG A 616 127.76 69.60 27.15
C ARG A 616 127.97 71.11 27.16
N GLN A 617 126.95 71.87 26.76
CA GLN A 617 127.02 73.32 26.69
C GLN A 617 127.07 73.95 28.09
N GLY A 618 126.25 73.47 29.02
CA GLY A 618 126.28 73.87 30.43
C GLY A 618 127.62 73.55 31.10
N ASN A 619 128.22 72.39 30.82
CA ASN A 619 129.54 72.04 31.35
C ASN A 619 130.66 72.93 30.76
N SER A 620 130.60 73.21 29.45
CA SER A 620 131.53 74.15 28.79
C SER A 620 131.43 75.56 29.38
N GLN A 621 130.20 76.04 29.60
CA GLN A 621 129.93 77.37 30.12
C GLN A 621 130.34 77.48 31.60
N PHE A 622 130.09 76.43 32.38
CA PHE A 622 130.57 76.31 33.77
C PHE A 622 132.11 76.35 33.83
N GLN A 623 132.81 75.66 32.92
CA GLN A 623 134.28 75.71 32.85
C GLN A 623 134.81 77.09 32.46
N GLN A 624 134.11 77.82 31.59
CA GLN A 624 134.43 79.20 31.22
C GLN A 624 134.29 80.16 32.41
N GLU A 625 133.13 80.14 33.08
CA GLU A 625 132.85 80.96 34.27
C GLU A 625 133.86 80.67 35.39
N LEU A 626 134.18 79.38 35.62
CA LEU A 626 135.15 78.98 36.65
C LEU A 626 136.57 79.47 36.33
N SER A 627 136.98 79.43 35.05
CA SER A 627 138.27 79.99 34.62
C SER A 627 138.31 81.52 34.76
N GLN A 628 137.20 82.19 34.52
CA GLN A 628 137.08 83.65 34.62
C GLN A 628 137.10 84.12 36.08
N ALA A 629 136.42 83.38 36.97
CA ALA A 629 136.46 83.61 38.41
C ALA A 629 137.87 83.40 38.99
N VAL A 630 138.59 82.35 38.57
CA VAL A 630 139.99 82.11 38.99
C VAL A 630 140.92 83.21 38.48
N SER A 631 140.70 83.71 37.26
CA SER A 631 141.47 84.86 36.72
C SER A 631 141.22 86.14 37.52
N LEU A 632 139.98 86.43 37.91
CA LEU A 632 139.63 87.59 38.72
C LEU A 632 140.23 87.50 40.13
N LEU A 633 140.21 86.31 40.74
CA LEU A 633 140.86 86.04 42.04
C LEU A 633 142.40 86.18 41.95
N SER A 634 143.01 85.67 40.88
CA SER A 634 144.44 85.84 40.62
C SER A 634 144.81 87.31 40.41
N SER A 635 143.97 88.10 39.74
CA SER A 635 144.20 89.53 39.52
C SER A 635 144.06 90.33 40.81
N GLY A 636 143.04 90.03 41.62
CA GLY A 636 142.82 90.68 42.92
C GLY A 636 143.93 90.38 43.94
N ILE A 637 144.52 89.19 43.92
CA ILE A 637 145.68 88.86 44.77
C ILE A 637 146.94 89.59 44.30
N ARG A 638 147.09 89.83 42.99
CA ARG A 638 148.24 90.54 42.42
C ARG A 638 148.17 92.04 42.72
N ASP A 639 146.99 92.65 42.60
CA ASP A 639 146.77 94.05 43.01
C ASP A 639 146.96 94.27 44.52
N LEU A 640 146.65 93.27 45.37
CA LEU A 640 146.91 93.34 46.81
C LEU A 640 148.40 93.20 47.15
N GLY A 641 149.17 92.49 46.32
CA GLY A 641 150.62 92.41 46.43
C GLY A 641 151.31 93.70 45.99
N ASP A 642 150.89 94.26 44.86
CA ASP A 642 151.48 95.49 44.30
C ASP A 642 151.17 96.73 45.15
N THR A 643 150.04 96.76 45.87
CA THR A 643 149.70 97.83 46.83
C THR A 643 150.46 97.74 48.16
N LEU A 644 151.04 96.58 48.51
CA LEU A 644 151.85 96.42 49.71
C LEU A 644 153.32 96.82 49.48
N ASP A 645 153.82 96.69 48.26
CA ASP A 645 155.20 97.05 47.87
C ASP A 645 155.37 98.56 47.56
N ASP A 646 154.28 99.30 47.33
CA ASP A 646 154.31 100.72 46.94
C ASP A 646 154.12 101.71 48.12
N LEU A 647 154.42 101.29 49.36
CA LEU A 647 154.41 102.15 50.56
C LEU A 647 155.81 102.73 50.86
N PRO A 648 156.07 104.00 50.53
CA PRO A 648 157.36 104.63 50.78
C PRO A 648 157.54 104.99 52.26
N GLY A 649 158.68 104.58 52.81
CA GLY A 649 159.14 105.06 54.11
C GLY A 649 159.47 106.55 54.09
N LYS A 650 158.98 107.29 55.10
CA LYS A 650 159.71 108.44 55.66
C LYS A 650 159.28 108.81 57.09
N LYS A 651 160.19 108.48 58.01
CA LYS A 651 160.72 109.24 59.17
C LYS A 651 159.75 109.79 60.23
N GLY A 652 159.76 109.08 61.36
CA GLY A 652 159.35 109.45 62.71
C GLY A 652 159.61 108.25 63.60
#